data_AF-A0A1I5IXU4-F1
#
_entry.id   AF-A0A1I5IXU4-F1
#
_cell.length_a   1.000
_cell.length_b   1.000
_cell.length_c   1.000
_cell.angle_alpha   90.00
_cell.angle_beta   90.00
_cell.angle_gamma   90.00
#
_symmetry.space_group_name_H-M   'P 1'
#
loop_
_entity.id
_entity.type
_entity.pdbx_description
1 polymer ?
#
loop_
_entity_poly.entity_id
_entity_poly.type
_entity_poly.pdbx_seq_one_letter_code
_entity_poly.pdbx_strand_id
1 'polypeptide(L)'
;METIVIKTGFSAIDIVTGGLKSSEMIVIAGQGRTGKTSLALSIAKNVAVDEKIPCSFFSMEMSNVKLVNRLISSVCDIDGDKILNGKLNHDEWEKLDEHISRLTASPLYIDDKPAITIDELRDRMRKLSSEHGVKLFIIDSLQLIDCYKHNRADELFVCMRSLRELADELRATIITTAMLGSGTEEKHRYPIMSDHQEFMTINDFSDYSVFLYRPDHYQVQTIEKNEQGICFGLLTIAKRGFEQMGEGILRYDTERNVYVHLKHSLYNKALRMVTAMDEICKRSKTILLLQGSGLMDNISDSLKACFPHDNVIVPHIECNPDEDLPYIRLLCQGHHPDLIIGVELGAMYAITLHEYHRICINPSSWNVLRGIMNVMALENLDKHLFDNLSEESRRKCWGFFISEIPYNFLRGSFIPQFFPNVIDIPRNGRDNSVILQDVILPFAKMLLDEEQTDEWGVTYSNYGRILKKVDPLLFTCEEYSIPEGVEIMEDSFWLPEAKLKKIELPSTLREMDVNTFIRCPIEEIELPEGITEVPEFMCESCRKLKKVILPSSVKEIKGGAFNCCSQLEKINLPESIESIEDGVFRYTEVLRYLKLPSQIDYISPELFYCSGIKEIDIHENITNIGHWAFWGCNHLKRLVIPDTVKSIDYGIVSAHEGFEGVVCHAEGYHVENDALIDDKNQELLCCWTQQKNYVVSEDVKRIADFGGNPFVETITVNQYVELTSADTFASDINLRRIDFQGGVTGVTSQTFWNCPKLEK
;
A
#
# COMPACT_ATOMS: atom_id res chain seq x y z
N MET A 1 16.32 -37.24 -5.70
CA MET A 1 17.44 -36.66 -6.49
C MET A 1 17.54 -35.23 -6.03
N GLU A 2 18.66 -34.87 -5.40
CA GLU A 2 18.86 -33.52 -4.87
C GLU A 2 18.80 -32.50 -6.01
N THR A 3 17.85 -31.58 -5.93
CA THR A 3 17.75 -30.45 -6.85
C THR A 3 18.98 -29.59 -6.62
N ILE A 4 19.92 -29.57 -7.59
CA ILE A 4 21.10 -28.70 -7.50
C ILE A 4 20.61 -27.27 -7.62
N VAL A 5 20.79 -26.50 -6.55
CA VAL A 5 20.47 -25.07 -6.49
C VAL A 5 21.76 -24.30 -6.72
N ILE A 6 21.84 -23.56 -7.83
CA ILE A 6 23.01 -22.75 -8.18
C ILE A 6 22.79 -21.34 -7.63
N LYS A 7 23.76 -20.80 -6.88
CA LYS A 7 23.71 -19.41 -6.40
C LYS A 7 24.23 -18.48 -7.49
N THR A 8 23.52 -17.37 -7.71
CA THR A 8 23.94 -16.33 -8.67
C THR A 8 25.15 -15.52 -8.15
N GLY A 9 25.40 -15.58 -6.84
CA GLY A 9 26.35 -14.70 -6.15
C GLY A 9 25.75 -13.32 -5.87
N PHE A 10 24.46 -13.14 -6.14
CA PHE A 10 23.70 -11.93 -5.83
C PHE A 10 22.57 -12.26 -4.86
N SER A 11 22.73 -11.89 -3.59
CA SER A 11 21.73 -12.19 -2.54
C SER A 11 20.34 -11.69 -2.88
N ALA A 12 20.22 -10.52 -3.53
CA ALA A 12 18.94 -9.99 -3.99
C ALA A 12 18.19 -10.98 -4.89
N ILE A 13 18.88 -11.61 -5.84
CA ILE A 13 18.29 -12.58 -6.75
C ILE A 13 18.09 -13.91 -6.05
N ASP A 14 19.09 -14.37 -5.29
CA ASP A 14 19.06 -15.68 -4.62
C ASP A 14 17.98 -15.76 -3.52
N ILE A 15 17.68 -14.68 -2.81
CA ILE A 15 16.63 -14.62 -1.78
C ILE A 15 15.24 -14.79 -2.41
N VAL A 16 14.97 -14.07 -3.51
CA VAL A 16 13.64 -14.09 -4.16
C VAL A 16 13.42 -15.40 -4.93
N THR A 17 14.46 -15.88 -5.63
CA THR A 17 14.36 -17.11 -6.45
C THR A 17 14.50 -18.39 -5.61
N GLY A 18 15.11 -18.28 -4.43
CA GLY A 18 15.60 -19.43 -3.66
C GLY A 18 16.83 -20.10 -4.30
N GLY A 19 17.57 -19.34 -5.13
CA GLY A 19 18.63 -19.81 -6.01
C GLY A 19 18.11 -20.41 -7.33
N LEU A 20 19.00 -20.54 -8.31
CA LEU A 20 18.68 -21.02 -9.65
C LEU A 20 18.45 -22.54 -9.64
N LYS A 21 17.27 -22.98 -10.05
CA LYS A 21 16.93 -24.40 -10.12
C LYS A 21 16.99 -24.91 -11.56
N SER A 22 17.15 -26.22 -11.69
CA SER A 22 17.11 -26.90 -12.99
C SER A 22 15.77 -26.66 -13.68
N SER A 23 15.80 -26.51 -15.01
CA SER A 23 14.62 -26.25 -15.84
C SER A 23 13.96 -24.88 -15.63
N GLU A 24 14.60 -23.98 -14.87
CA GLU A 24 14.13 -22.61 -14.76
C GLU A 24 14.66 -21.72 -15.91
N MET A 25 13.82 -20.80 -16.36
CA MET A 25 14.16 -19.77 -17.33
C MET A 25 14.03 -18.40 -16.68
N ILE A 26 15.11 -17.62 -16.74
CA ILE A 26 15.20 -16.29 -16.17
C ILE A 26 15.53 -15.30 -17.28
N VAL A 27 14.83 -14.16 -17.28
CA VAL A 27 15.09 -13.12 -18.27
C VAL A 27 15.58 -11.87 -17.56
N ILE A 28 16.74 -11.36 -17.97
CA ILE A 28 17.27 -10.07 -17.52
C ILE A 28 16.95 -9.04 -18.60
N ALA A 29 15.88 -8.28 -18.39
CA ALA A 29 15.42 -7.29 -19.35
C ALA A 29 15.77 -5.86 -18.91
N GLY A 30 15.95 -4.97 -19.86
CA GLY A 30 16.24 -3.56 -19.61
C GLY A 30 16.61 -2.83 -20.90
N GLN A 31 16.62 -1.50 -20.89
CA GLN A 31 16.97 -0.75 -22.08
C GLN A 31 18.44 -0.90 -22.48
N GLY A 32 18.80 -0.36 -23.64
CA GLY A 32 20.19 -0.35 -24.12
C GLY A 32 21.15 0.20 -23.06
N ARG A 33 22.37 -0.36 -22.98
CA ARG A 33 23.48 0.16 -22.15
C ARG A 33 23.24 0.26 -20.63
N THR A 34 22.20 -0.38 -20.08
CA THR A 34 22.00 -0.53 -18.62
C THR A 34 22.94 -1.55 -17.95
N GLY A 35 23.74 -2.28 -18.75
CA GLY A 35 24.72 -3.25 -18.23
C GLY A 35 24.20 -4.67 -18.09
N LYS A 36 23.16 -5.09 -18.85
CA LYS A 36 22.63 -6.46 -18.85
C LYS A 36 23.71 -7.52 -19.06
N THR A 37 24.54 -7.34 -20.09
CA THR A 37 25.73 -8.18 -20.35
C THR A 37 26.65 -8.24 -19.14
N SER A 38 26.89 -7.10 -18.47
CA SER A 38 27.76 -7.02 -17.31
C SER A 38 27.20 -7.86 -16.15
N LEU A 39 25.89 -7.79 -15.90
CA LEU A 39 25.25 -8.56 -14.84
C LEU A 39 25.28 -10.06 -15.14
N ALA A 40 24.91 -10.43 -16.36
CA ALA A 40 24.96 -11.80 -16.83
C ALA A 40 26.39 -12.37 -16.73
N LEU A 41 27.40 -11.57 -17.09
CA LEU A 41 28.81 -11.96 -17.01
C LEU A 41 29.30 -12.08 -15.56
N SER A 42 28.84 -11.21 -14.66
CA SER A 42 29.11 -11.34 -13.22
C SER A 42 28.53 -12.64 -12.64
N ILE A 43 27.30 -13.00 -13.01
CA ILE A 43 26.68 -14.28 -12.61
C ILE A 43 27.52 -15.45 -13.16
N ALA A 44 27.90 -15.39 -14.44
CA ALA A 44 28.76 -16.41 -15.06
C ALA A 44 30.09 -16.57 -14.31
N LYS A 45 30.73 -15.46 -13.94
CA LYS A 45 31.96 -15.45 -13.16
C LYS A 45 31.76 -16.07 -11.78
N ASN A 46 30.71 -15.68 -11.04
CA ASN A 46 30.48 -16.22 -9.70
C ASN A 46 30.23 -17.74 -9.76
N VAL A 47 29.41 -18.19 -10.71
CA VAL A 47 29.06 -19.61 -10.87
C VAL A 47 30.26 -20.45 -11.37
N ALA A 48 30.98 -19.98 -12.39
CA ALA A 48 32.05 -20.76 -13.00
C ALA A 48 33.41 -20.58 -12.30
N VAL A 49 33.75 -19.37 -11.88
CA VAL A 49 35.07 -19.09 -11.28
C VAL A 49 35.08 -19.41 -9.79
N ASP A 50 34.04 -19.00 -9.06
CA ASP A 50 34.00 -19.12 -7.60
C ASP A 50 33.37 -20.45 -7.15
N GLU A 51 32.22 -20.84 -7.71
CA GLU A 51 31.52 -22.10 -7.37
C GLU A 51 31.98 -23.30 -8.22
N LYS A 52 32.80 -23.07 -9.26
CA LYS A 52 33.34 -24.11 -10.18
C LYS A 52 32.25 -24.95 -10.87
N ILE A 53 31.07 -24.38 -11.12
CA ILE A 53 29.97 -25.04 -11.81
C ILE A 53 30.08 -24.75 -13.33
N PRO A 54 30.03 -25.78 -14.20
CA PRO A 54 30.10 -25.59 -15.65
C PRO A 54 28.99 -24.68 -16.21
N CYS A 55 29.40 -23.58 -16.84
CA CYS A 55 28.52 -22.54 -17.38
C CYS A 55 28.92 -22.20 -18.81
N SER A 56 27.94 -21.86 -19.66
CA SER A 56 28.20 -21.33 -21.00
C SER A 56 27.61 -19.94 -21.20
N PHE A 57 28.30 -19.10 -21.97
CA PHE A 57 27.91 -17.74 -22.31
C PHE A 57 27.87 -17.55 -23.83
N PHE A 58 26.68 -17.37 -24.38
CA PHE A 58 26.45 -17.06 -25.79
C PHE A 58 26.31 -15.54 -25.93
N SER A 59 27.21 -14.93 -26.70
CA SER A 59 27.31 -13.49 -26.87
C SER A 59 27.19 -13.11 -28.33
N MET A 60 26.01 -12.65 -28.71
CA MET A 60 25.70 -12.24 -30.08
C MET A 60 26.01 -10.75 -30.30
N GLU A 61 26.12 -9.98 -29.21
CA GLU A 61 26.38 -8.54 -29.24
C GLU A 61 27.87 -8.20 -29.13
N MET A 62 28.66 -9.00 -28.40
CA MET A 62 30.06 -8.69 -28.09
C MET A 62 31.00 -9.87 -28.39
N SER A 63 32.20 -9.57 -28.90
CA SER A 63 33.20 -10.61 -29.19
C SER A 63 33.76 -11.28 -27.93
N ASN A 64 34.23 -12.51 -28.08
CA ASN A 64 34.82 -13.30 -27.01
C ASN A 64 36.02 -12.59 -26.35
N VAL A 65 36.90 -11.93 -27.13
CA VAL A 65 38.05 -11.18 -26.61
C VAL A 65 37.61 -10.07 -25.66
N LYS A 66 36.57 -9.32 -26.03
CA LYS A 66 36.04 -8.24 -25.18
C LYS A 66 35.40 -8.79 -23.90
N LEU A 67 34.69 -9.92 -23.99
CA LEU A 67 34.12 -10.58 -22.82
C LEU A 67 35.21 -11.08 -21.86
N VAL A 68 36.22 -11.76 -22.40
CA VAL A 68 37.33 -12.32 -21.60
C VAL A 68 38.12 -11.20 -20.93
N ASN A 69 38.39 -10.08 -21.61
CA ASN A 69 39.07 -8.94 -20.99
C ASN A 69 38.28 -8.39 -19.80
N ARG A 70 36.94 -8.33 -19.91
CA ARG A 70 36.08 -7.92 -18.79
C ARG A 70 36.06 -8.94 -17.67
N LEU A 71 36.12 -10.24 -17.97
CA LEU A 71 36.28 -11.30 -16.96
C LEU A 71 37.63 -11.21 -16.23
N ILE A 72 38.73 -10.97 -16.95
CA ILE A 72 40.06 -10.78 -16.35
C ILE A 72 40.03 -9.57 -15.42
N SER A 73 39.50 -8.44 -15.91
CA SER A 73 39.32 -7.23 -15.10
C SER A 73 38.50 -7.50 -13.84
N SER A 74 37.41 -8.27 -13.96
CA SER A 74 36.55 -8.65 -12.84
C SER A 74 37.23 -9.58 -11.83
N VAL A 75 37.99 -10.58 -12.28
CA VAL A 75 38.62 -11.58 -11.40
C VAL A 75 39.86 -11.02 -10.71
N CYS A 76 40.66 -10.23 -11.42
CA CYS A 76 41.93 -9.70 -10.91
C CYS A 76 41.78 -8.37 -10.16
N ASP A 77 40.60 -7.74 -10.16
CA ASP A 77 40.34 -6.46 -9.50
C ASP A 77 41.20 -5.31 -10.09
N ILE A 78 41.36 -5.30 -11.42
CA ILE A 78 42.19 -4.36 -12.19
C ILE A 78 41.34 -3.69 -13.26
N ASP A 79 41.56 -2.41 -13.51
CA ASP A 79 40.95 -1.64 -14.59
C ASP A 79 41.21 -2.29 -15.97
N GLY A 80 40.14 -2.50 -16.73
CA GLY A 80 40.19 -3.10 -18.06
C GLY A 80 41.02 -2.30 -19.06
N ASP A 81 41.02 -0.97 -18.97
CA ASP A 81 41.80 -0.13 -19.87
C ASP A 81 43.30 -0.20 -19.57
N LYS A 82 43.68 -0.42 -18.30
CA LYS A 82 45.09 -0.66 -17.94
C LYS A 82 45.57 -2.01 -18.44
N ILE A 83 44.73 -3.04 -18.39
CA ILE A 83 45.02 -4.36 -18.95
C ILE A 83 45.23 -4.25 -20.47
N LEU A 84 44.33 -3.55 -21.16
CA LEU A 84 44.42 -3.34 -22.62
C LEU A 84 45.66 -2.54 -23.02
N ASN A 85 46.01 -1.50 -22.26
CA ASN A 85 47.12 -0.60 -22.56
C ASN A 85 48.46 -1.06 -21.96
N GLY A 86 48.48 -2.14 -21.17
CA GLY A 86 49.68 -2.71 -20.54
C GLY A 86 50.33 -1.82 -19.47
N LYS A 87 49.62 -0.82 -18.94
CA LYS A 87 50.13 0.17 -17.98
C LYS A 87 49.82 -0.22 -16.54
N LEU A 88 50.27 -1.40 -16.14
CA LEU A 88 50.06 -1.93 -14.79
C LEU A 88 51.21 -1.53 -13.87
N ASN A 89 50.90 -1.15 -12.65
CA ASN A 89 51.91 -0.96 -11.59
C ASN A 89 52.37 -2.33 -11.03
N HIS A 90 53.39 -2.33 -10.18
CA HIS A 90 53.97 -3.59 -9.66
C HIS A 90 52.94 -4.43 -8.88
N ASP A 91 52.13 -3.78 -8.04
CA ASP A 91 51.10 -4.44 -7.24
C ASP A 91 49.97 -5.03 -8.13
N GLU A 92 49.59 -4.33 -9.19
CA GLU A 92 48.60 -4.79 -10.17
C GLU A 92 49.12 -5.99 -10.98
N TRP A 93 50.42 -6.01 -11.30
CA TRP A 93 51.05 -7.18 -11.92
C TRP A 93 51.03 -8.41 -11.02
N GLU A 94 51.30 -8.24 -9.72
CA GLU A 94 51.21 -9.32 -8.74
C GLU A 94 49.77 -9.83 -8.62
N LYS A 95 48.77 -8.94 -8.51
CA LYS A 95 47.34 -9.32 -8.50
C LYS A 95 46.92 -10.09 -9.76
N LEU A 96 47.40 -9.65 -10.93
CA LEU A 96 47.10 -10.32 -12.19
C LEU A 96 47.64 -11.75 -12.18
N ASP A 97 48.92 -11.95 -11.82
CA ASP A 97 49.57 -13.26 -11.80
C ASP A 97 48.92 -14.21 -10.78
N GLU A 98 48.57 -13.68 -9.60
CA GLU A 98 47.92 -14.45 -8.54
C GLU A 98 46.51 -14.92 -8.96
N HIS A 99 45.68 -14.00 -9.47
CA HIS A 99 44.25 -14.27 -9.66
C HIS A 99 43.88 -14.83 -11.04
N ILE A 100 44.68 -14.63 -12.10
CA ILE A 100 44.38 -15.11 -13.47
C ILE A 100 44.24 -16.65 -13.51
N SER A 101 44.99 -17.35 -12.66
CA SER A 101 44.97 -18.81 -12.53
C SER A 101 43.57 -19.35 -12.19
N ARG A 102 42.77 -18.57 -11.46
CA ARG A 102 41.39 -18.94 -11.10
C ARG A 102 40.47 -18.95 -12.32
N LEU A 103 40.66 -18.02 -13.24
CA LEU A 103 39.88 -17.89 -14.47
C LEU A 103 40.26 -18.97 -15.48
N THR A 104 41.56 -19.21 -15.70
CA THR A 104 42.01 -20.26 -16.63
C THR A 104 41.58 -21.66 -16.20
N ALA A 105 41.44 -21.89 -14.89
CA ALA A 105 40.92 -23.13 -14.32
C ALA A 105 39.38 -23.14 -14.12
N SER A 106 38.63 -22.20 -14.71
CA SER A 106 37.16 -22.15 -14.57
C SER A 106 36.44 -22.85 -15.74
N PRO A 107 35.38 -23.64 -15.48
CA PRO A 107 34.58 -24.28 -16.53
C PRO A 107 33.59 -23.30 -17.16
N LEU A 108 34.09 -22.23 -17.79
CA LEU A 108 33.31 -21.22 -18.50
C LEU A 108 33.54 -21.33 -20.02
N TYR A 109 32.48 -21.61 -20.77
CA TYR A 109 32.51 -21.76 -22.23
C TYR A 109 31.88 -20.54 -22.91
N ILE A 110 32.61 -19.83 -23.76
CA ILE A 110 32.12 -18.62 -24.44
C ILE A 110 31.95 -18.89 -25.93
N ASP A 111 30.81 -18.50 -26.49
CA ASP A 111 30.50 -18.56 -27.91
C ASP A 111 30.06 -17.17 -28.40
N ASP A 112 30.77 -16.59 -29.36
CA ASP A 112 30.53 -15.23 -29.86
C ASP A 112 30.03 -15.17 -31.30
N LYS A 113 29.43 -16.25 -31.82
CA LYS A 113 28.87 -16.25 -33.18
C LYS A 113 27.72 -15.23 -33.29
N PRO A 114 27.81 -14.22 -34.18
CA PRO A 114 26.72 -13.26 -34.39
C PRO A 114 25.59 -13.89 -35.22
N ALA A 115 24.36 -13.38 -35.05
CA ALA A 115 23.17 -13.75 -35.83
C ALA A 115 22.96 -15.28 -35.95
N ILE A 116 22.98 -15.97 -34.80
CA ILE A 116 22.74 -17.41 -34.72
C ILE A 116 21.24 -17.71 -34.86
N THR A 117 20.90 -18.77 -35.58
CA THR A 117 19.50 -19.22 -35.63
C THR A 117 19.13 -19.97 -34.34
N ILE A 118 17.84 -19.98 -33.99
CA ILE A 118 17.38 -20.72 -32.80
C ILE A 118 17.78 -22.21 -32.85
N ASP A 119 17.72 -22.85 -34.02
CA ASP A 119 18.10 -24.25 -34.17
C ASP A 119 19.61 -24.48 -33.97
N GLU A 120 20.45 -23.62 -34.55
CA GLU A 120 21.90 -23.68 -34.33
C GLU A 120 22.28 -23.47 -32.87
N LEU A 121 21.58 -22.56 -32.17
CA LEU A 121 21.77 -22.30 -30.75
C LEU A 121 21.42 -23.55 -29.93
N ARG A 122 20.29 -24.19 -30.20
CA ARG A 122 19.86 -25.43 -29.53
C ARG A 122 20.91 -26.54 -29.67
N ASP A 123 21.42 -26.75 -30.88
CA ASP A 123 22.39 -27.82 -31.14
C ASP A 123 23.72 -27.58 -30.41
N ARG A 124 24.18 -26.32 -30.35
CA ARG A 124 25.37 -25.96 -29.57
C ARG A 124 25.16 -26.13 -28.07
N MET A 125 24.02 -25.71 -27.54
CA MET A 125 23.69 -25.88 -26.12
C MET A 125 23.60 -27.36 -25.73
N ARG A 126 22.97 -28.20 -26.56
CA ARG A 126 22.94 -29.67 -26.38
C ARG A 126 24.34 -30.27 -26.36
N LYS A 127 25.19 -29.88 -27.31
CA LYS A 127 26.57 -30.33 -27.39
C LYS A 127 27.34 -29.99 -26.10
N LEU A 128 27.29 -28.73 -25.66
CA LEU A 128 27.93 -28.27 -24.43
C LEU A 128 27.41 -28.98 -23.17
N SER A 129 26.09 -29.20 -23.08
CA SER A 129 25.49 -29.98 -21.99
C SER A 129 26.02 -31.42 -21.96
N SER A 130 26.10 -32.07 -23.12
CA SER A 130 26.53 -33.47 -23.23
C SER A 130 28.03 -33.68 -23.01
N GLU A 131 28.88 -32.80 -23.56
CA GLU A 131 30.35 -32.95 -23.54
C GLU A 131 30.96 -32.43 -22.24
N HIS A 132 30.40 -31.34 -21.69
CA HIS A 132 31.01 -30.60 -20.58
C HIS A 132 30.08 -30.47 -19.35
N GLY A 133 28.88 -31.06 -19.40
CA GLY A 133 27.98 -31.11 -18.25
C GLY A 133 27.41 -29.74 -17.85
N VAL A 134 27.35 -28.79 -18.77
CA VAL A 134 26.91 -27.40 -18.52
C VAL A 134 25.52 -27.37 -17.87
N LYS A 135 25.41 -26.65 -16.75
CA LYS A 135 24.16 -26.54 -15.95
C LYS A 135 23.52 -25.16 -16.01
N LEU A 136 24.28 -24.16 -16.43
CA LEU A 136 23.81 -22.80 -16.63
C LEU A 136 24.16 -22.32 -18.03
N PHE A 137 23.15 -21.87 -18.75
CA PHE A 137 23.29 -21.29 -20.08
C PHE A 137 22.90 -19.83 -20.04
N ILE A 138 23.79 -18.94 -20.46
CA ILE A 138 23.57 -17.50 -20.50
C ILE A 138 23.57 -17.05 -21.96
N ILE A 139 22.55 -16.29 -22.37
CA ILE A 139 22.34 -15.85 -23.75
C ILE A 139 22.16 -14.33 -23.81
N ASP A 140 23.06 -13.63 -24.52
CA ASP A 140 23.09 -12.18 -24.64
C ASP A 140 23.16 -11.73 -26.12
N SER A 141 22.10 -11.22 -26.76
CA SER A 141 20.73 -10.95 -26.27
C SER A 141 19.67 -11.57 -27.17
N LEU A 142 18.47 -11.77 -26.61
CA LEU A 142 17.38 -12.53 -27.23
C LEU A 142 16.93 -11.99 -28.59
N GLN A 143 16.97 -10.67 -28.78
CA GLN A 143 16.60 -9.99 -30.03
C GLN A 143 17.54 -10.30 -31.20
N LEU A 144 18.74 -10.80 -30.94
CA LEU A 144 19.73 -11.13 -31.98
C LEU A 144 19.65 -12.59 -32.43
N ILE A 145 18.74 -13.37 -31.82
CA ILE A 145 18.45 -14.75 -32.23
C ILE A 145 17.57 -14.71 -33.46
N ASP A 146 18.07 -15.30 -34.54
CA ASP A 146 17.33 -15.34 -35.79
C ASP A 146 16.26 -16.44 -35.76
N CYS A 147 15.00 -16.02 -35.84
CA CYS A 147 13.82 -16.88 -35.86
C CYS A 147 13.11 -16.82 -37.24
N TYR A 148 13.87 -16.90 -38.34
CA TYR A 148 13.35 -16.97 -39.71
C TYR A 148 12.12 -17.89 -39.85
N LYS A 149 10.93 -17.27 -40.00
CA LYS A 149 9.69 -17.76 -40.68
C LYS A 149 8.39 -17.10 -40.19
N HIS A 150 8.44 -16.18 -39.23
CA HIS A 150 7.24 -15.62 -38.60
C HIS A 150 7.14 -14.10 -38.78
N ASN A 151 5.93 -13.54 -38.67
CA ASN A 151 5.76 -12.07 -38.64
C ASN A 151 6.53 -11.53 -37.42
N ARG A 152 7.11 -10.32 -37.52
CA ARG A 152 7.93 -9.70 -36.44
C ARG A 152 7.28 -9.71 -35.04
N ALA A 153 5.96 -9.69 -34.94
CA ALA A 153 5.24 -9.76 -33.66
C ALA A 153 5.25 -11.17 -33.03
N ASP A 154 5.40 -12.23 -33.83
CA ASP A 154 5.38 -13.64 -33.40
C ASP A 154 6.79 -14.21 -33.14
N GLU A 155 7.85 -13.57 -33.64
CA GLU A 155 9.24 -14.05 -33.53
C GLU A 155 9.71 -14.16 -32.07
N LEU A 156 9.41 -13.16 -31.24
CA LEU A 156 9.76 -13.15 -29.81
C LEU A 156 9.13 -14.32 -29.06
N PHE A 157 7.83 -14.57 -29.33
CA PHE A 157 7.07 -15.64 -28.72
C PHE A 157 7.65 -17.02 -29.07
N VAL A 158 7.95 -17.24 -30.36
CA VAL A 158 8.54 -18.49 -30.83
C VAL A 158 9.91 -18.74 -30.22
N CYS A 159 10.75 -17.70 -30.13
CA CYS A 159 12.07 -17.79 -29.52
C CYS A 159 11.98 -18.17 -28.03
N MET A 160 11.19 -17.43 -27.26
CA MET A 160 10.99 -17.64 -25.81
C MET A 160 10.46 -19.05 -25.52
N ARG A 161 9.45 -19.49 -26.27
CA ARG A 161 8.90 -20.84 -26.13
C ARG A 161 9.95 -21.91 -26.42
N SER A 162 10.72 -21.76 -27.49
CA SER A 162 11.77 -22.71 -27.87
C SER A 162 12.86 -22.81 -26.80
N LEU A 163 13.29 -21.68 -26.23
CA LEU A 163 14.25 -21.65 -25.13
C LEU A 163 13.70 -22.30 -23.87
N ARG A 164 12.43 -22.07 -23.52
CA ARG A 164 11.78 -22.72 -22.39
C ARG A 164 11.77 -24.24 -22.53
N GLU A 165 11.33 -24.73 -23.69
CA GLU A 165 11.32 -26.16 -24.00
C GLU A 165 12.75 -26.75 -23.93
N LEU A 166 13.77 -25.99 -24.32
CA LEU A 166 15.17 -26.42 -24.21
C LEU A 166 15.68 -26.45 -22.76
N ALA A 167 15.27 -25.51 -21.90
CA ALA A 167 15.60 -25.53 -20.46
C ALA A 167 15.07 -26.81 -19.80
N ASP A 168 13.82 -27.17 -20.11
CA ASP A 168 13.18 -28.40 -19.66
C ASP A 168 13.90 -29.65 -20.20
N GLU A 169 14.24 -29.65 -21.49
CA GLU A 169 14.95 -30.75 -22.17
C GLU A 169 16.33 -31.01 -21.53
N LEU A 170 17.13 -29.96 -21.33
CA LEU A 170 18.50 -30.05 -20.83
C LEU A 170 18.57 -30.20 -19.30
N ARG A 171 17.45 -30.00 -18.58
CA ARG A 171 17.40 -29.87 -17.11
C ARG A 171 18.45 -28.89 -16.59
N ALA A 172 18.59 -27.78 -17.29
CA ALA A 172 19.57 -26.74 -17.03
C ALA A 172 18.85 -25.40 -16.87
N THR A 173 19.46 -24.47 -16.15
CA THR A 173 18.93 -23.11 -16.03
C THR A 173 19.33 -22.31 -17.26
N ILE A 174 18.39 -21.57 -17.83
CA ILE A 174 18.67 -20.61 -18.92
C ILE A 174 18.46 -19.19 -18.40
N ILE A 175 19.49 -18.35 -18.50
CA ILE A 175 19.40 -16.90 -18.31
C ILE A 175 19.53 -16.26 -19.70
N THR A 176 18.60 -15.42 -20.08
CA THR A 176 18.70 -14.64 -21.32
C THR A 176 18.55 -13.16 -21.04
N THR A 177 19.26 -12.32 -21.80
CA THR A 177 19.07 -10.87 -21.72
C THR A 177 18.08 -10.41 -22.79
N ALA A 178 17.25 -9.44 -22.46
CA ALA A 178 16.32 -8.83 -23.40
C ALA A 178 16.47 -7.30 -23.40
N MET A 179 16.55 -6.71 -24.60
CA MET A 179 16.45 -5.27 -24.77
C MET A 179 14.99 -4.82 -24.87
N LEU A 180 14.57 -3.90 -24.01
CA LEU A 180 13.22 -3.33 -24.03
C LEU A 180 13.19 -2.06 -24.90
N GLY A 181 12.07 -1.84 -25.58
CA GLY A 181 11.77 -0.57 -26.27
C GLY A 181 11.61 0.63 -25.31
N SER A 182 11.57 1.84 -25.88
CA SER A 182 11.25 3.06 -25.12
C SER A 182 9.79 2.99 -24.66
N GLY A 183 9.55 2.97 -23.34
CA GLY A 183 8.20 2.91 -22.77
C GLY A 183 7.44 4.23 -22.93
N THR A 184 6.21 4.31 -22.41
CA THR A 184 5.51 5.57 -22.19
C THR A 184 6.16 6.33 -21.04
N GLU A 185 7.36 6.83 -21.27
CA GLU A 185 8.20 7.44 -20.24
C GLU A 185 7.77 8.88 -19.98
N GLU A 186 7.21 9.14 -18.80
CA GLU A 186 7.26 10.47 -18.23
C GLU A 186 8.72 10.76 -17.84
N LYS A 187 9.30 11.87 -18.34
CA LYS A 187 10.72 12.24 -18.21
C LYS A 187 11.28 12.34 -16.78
N HIS A 188 10.44 12.17 -15.76
CA HIS A 188 10.76 12.43 -14.36
C HIS A 188 10.33 11.30 -13.40
N ARG A 189 9.91 10.13 -13.90
CA ARG A 189 9.55 8.96 -13.08
C ARG A 189 10.38 7.73 -13.43
N TYR A 190 10.61 6.87 -12.45
CA TYR A 190 11.29 5.59 -12.65
C TYR A 190 10.39 4.65 -13.45
N PRO A 191 10.94 3.99 -14.48
CA PRO A 191 10.16 3.11 -15.31
C PRO A 191 9.72 1.91 -14.48
N ILE A 192 8.42 1.69 -14.42
CA ILE A 192 7.80 0.53 -13.79
C ILE A 192 7.64 -0.58 -14.83
N MET A 193 7.57 -1.85 -14.39
CA MET A 193 7.46 -2.99 -15.29
C MET A 193 6.25 -2.90 -16.24
N SER A 194 5.14 -2.32 -15.76
CA SER A 194 3.92 -2.09 -16.54
C SER A 194 4.08 -1.08 -17.67
N ASP A 195 5.13 -0.24 -17.66
CA ASP A 195 5.40 0.74 -18.74
C ASP A 195 5.90 0.05 -20.02
N HIS A 196 6.31 -1.22 -19.93
CA HIS A 196 6.85 -1.99 -21.03
C HIS A 196 5.97 -3.20 -21.36
N GLN A 197 5.09 -3.07 -22.36
CA GLN A 197 4.24 -4.17 -22.83
C GLN A 197 5.05 -5.41 -23.26
N GLU A 198 6.24 -5.21 -23.84
CA GLU A 198 7.18 -6.27 -24.20
C GLU A 198 7.64 -7.06 -22.96
N PHE A 199 7.87 -6.37 -21.84
CA PHE A 199 8.29 -6.99 -20.58
C PHE A 199 7.19 -7.89 -20.00
N MET A 200 5.93 -7.42 -20.02
CA MET A 200 4.79 -8.23 -19.57
C MET A 200 4.66 -9.53 -20.38
N THR A 201 4.86 -9.44 -21.70
CA THR A 201 4.86 -10.63 -22.58
C THR A 201 6.01 -11.58 -22.26
N ILE A 202 7.20 -11.05 -21.97
CA ILE A 202 8.38 -11.84 -21.59
C ILE A 202 8.16 -12.54 -20.23
N ASN A 203 7.54 -11.86 -19.26
CA ASN A 203 7.29 -12.37 -17.92
C ASN A 203 6.40 -13.63 -17.94
N ASP A 204 5.44 -13.71 -18.87
CA ASP A 204 4.55 -14.85 -19.02
C ASP A 204 5.26 -16.17 -19.42
N PHE A 205 6.47 -16.09 -19.99
CA PHE A 205 7.26 -17.26 -20.43
C PHE A 205 8.46 -17.58 -19.53
N SER A 206 8.93 -16.62 -18.75
CA SER A 206 9.97 -16.84 -17.74
C SER A 206 9.37 -17.38 -16.44
N ASP A 207 10.15 -18.08 -15.60
CA ASP A 207 9.74 -18.28 -14.20
C ASP A 207 9.97 -17.00 -13.39
N TYR A 208 11.09 -16.34 -13.68
CA TYR A 208 11.43 -15.04 -13.10
C TYR A 208 11.91 -14.09 -14.18
N SER A 209 11.41 -12.86 -14.14
CA SER A 209 11.91 -11.75 -14.94
C SER A 209 12.56 -10.71 -14.04
N VAL A 210 13.78 -10.32 -14.40
CA VAL A 210 14.58 -9.32 -13.72
C VAL A 210 14.63 -8.09 -14.60
N PHE A 211 13.97 -7.03 -14.16
CA PHE A 211 14.05 -5.72 -14.79
C PHE A 211 15.28 -4.98 -14.23
N LEU A 212 16.25 -4.70 -15.10
CA LEU A 212 17.48 -3.98 -14.77
C LEU A 212 17.39 -2.54 -15.22
N TYR A 213 17.38 -1.64 -14.24
CA TYR A 213 17.38 -0.20 -14.43
C TYR A 213 18.68 0.41 -13.92
N ARG A 214 19.25 1.35 -14.68
CA ARG A 214 20.53 1.99 -14.32
C ARG A 214 20.42 3.52 -14.43
N PRO A 215 20.19 4.25 -13.33
CA PRO A 215 19.81 5.67 -13.40
C PRO A 215 20.84 6.58 -14.07
N ASP A 216 22.14 6.32 -13.89
CA ASP A 216 23.21 7.08 -14.55
C ASP A 216 23.14 6.99 -16.08
N HIS A 217 22.55 5.91 -16.62
CA HIS A 217 22.39 5.76 -18.06
C HIS A 217 21.26 6.65 -18.62
N TYR A 218 20.19 6.85 -17.85
CA TYR A 218 18.98 7.56 -18.27
C TYR A 218 19.10 9.10 -18.17
N GLN A 219 20.27 9.63 -17.80
CA GLN A 219 20.49 11.06 -17.57
C GLN A 219 19.53 11.69 -16.56
N VAL A 220 18.85 10.87 -15.74
CA VAL A 220 18.24 11.33 -14.50
C VAL A 220 19.39 11.93 -13.69
N GLN A 221 19.34 13.22 -13.40
CA GLN A 221 20.44 13.95 -12.78
C GLN A 221 20.71 13.41 -11.37
N THR A 222 21.51 12.35 -11.26
CA THR A 222 22.18 12.00 -10.01
C THR A 222 23.23 13.07 -9.77
N ILE A 223 22.92 13.98 -8.85
CA ILE A 223 23.85 15.01 -8.40
C ILE A 223 25.02 14.31 -7.73
N GLU A 224 26.21 14.75 -8.14
CA GLU A 224 27.55 14.28 -7.75
C GLU A 224 28.00 12.97 -8.41
N LYS A 225 28.57 13.12 -9.61
CA LYS A 225 29.80 12.38 -9.90
C LYS A 225 30.84 12.80 -8.85
N ASN A 226 30.89 12.09 -7.72
CA ASN A 226 32.09 12.12 -6.89
C ASN A 226 33.27 11.61 -7.73
N GLU A 227 34.47 12.11 -7.46
CA GLU A 227 35.73 11.76 -8.13
C GLU A 227 36.09 10.25 -8.06
N GLN A 228 35.23 9.40 -7.48
CA GLN A 228 35.42 7.96 -7.25
C GLN A 228 34.50 7.00 -8.06
N GLY A 229 33.66 7.48 -8.99
CA GLY A 229 33.12 6.64 -10.07
C GLY A 229 32.14 5.50 -9.70
N ILE A 230 31.52 5.53 -8.51
CA ILE A 230 30.59 4.48 -8.06
C ILE A 230 29.22 4.64 -8.74
N CYS A 231 28.81 3.68 -9.57
CA CYS A 231 27.48 3.61 -10.18
C CYS A 231 26.66 2.45 -9.58
N PHE A 232 25.35 2.42 -9.84
CA PHE A 232 24.44 1.43 -9.26
C PHE A 232 23.40 0.96 -10.26
N GLY A 233 22.99 -0.31 -10.15
CA GLY A 233 21.87 -0.87 -10.90
C GLY A 233 20.78 -1.34 -9.96
N LEU A 234 19.55 -0.90 -10.23
CA LEU A 234 18.34 -1.36 -9.58
C LEU A 234 17.80 -2.60 -10.29
N LEU A 235 17.42 -3.59 -9.51
CA LEU A 235 16.82 -4.84 -9.95
C LEU A 235 15.41 -4.94 -9.37
N THR A 236 14.43 -5.04 -10.24
CA THR A 236 13.07 -5.43 -9.84
C THR A 236 12.84 -6.85 -10.34
N ILE A 237 12.40 -7.74 -9.46
CA ILE A 237 12.24 -9.18 -9.74
C ILE A 237 10.76 -9.51 -9.71
N ALA A 238 10.24 -9.98 -10.83
CA ALA A 238 8.89 -10.51 -10.97
C ALA A 238 8.94 -12.03 -11.10
N LYS A 239 7.93 -12.71 -10.55
CA LYS A 239 7.67 -14.12 -10.80
C LYS A 239 6.52 -14.22 -11.79
N ARG A 240 6.53 -15.26 -12.62
CA ARG A 240 5.44 -15.55 -13.57
C ARG A 240 4.05 -15.36 -12.96
N GLY A 241 3.23 -14.52 -13.58
CA GLY A 241 1.85 -14.23 -13.15
C GLY A 241 1.71 -13.25 -11.98
N PHE A 242 2.82 -12.68 -11.48
CA PHE A 242 2.84 -11.63 -10.47
C PHE A 242 3.53 -10.39 -11.02
N GLU A 243 3.04 -9.20 -10.65
CA GLU A 243 3.61 -7.93 -11.10
C GLU A 243 4.99 -7.67 -10.48
N GLN A 244 5.18 -7.99 -9.19
CA GLN A 244 6.46 -7.80 -8.50
C GLN A 244 6.56 -8.72 -7.27
N MET A 245 7.74 -9.31 -7.05
CA MET A 245 8.01 -10.22 -5.93
C MET A 245 9.15 -9.75 -5.03
N GLY A 246 10.05 -8.93 -5.55
CA GLY A 246 11.09 -8.33 -4.73
C GLY A 246 11.97 -7.37 -5.52
N GLU A 247 12.81 -6.64 -4.79
CA GLU A 247 13.78 -5.72 -5.37
C GLU A 247 15.16 -5.92 -4.78
N GLY A 248 16.17 -5.46 -5.51
CA GLY A 248 17.49 -5.29 -4.94
C GLY A 248 18.35 -4.33 -5.73
N ILE A 249 19.50 -3.99 -5.16
CA ILE A 249 20.47 -3.13 -5.81
C ILE A 249 21.81 -3.82 -5.83
N LEU A 250 22.50 -3.57 -6.93
CA LEU A 250 23.88 -3.95 -7.15
C LEU A 250 24.75 -2.72 -7.35
N ARG A 251 26.00 -2.80 -6.88
CA ARG A 251 27.02 -1.80 -7.22
C ARG A 251 27.51 -2.08 -8.64
N TYR A 252 27.51 -1.06 -9.49
CA TYR A 252 28.10 -1.10 -10.82
C TYR A 252 29.47 -0.41 -10.80
N ASP A 253 30.52 -1.18 -11.01
CA ASP A 253 31.88 -0.68 -11.17
C ASP A 253 32.05 -0.21 -12.62
N THR A 254 32.20 1.10 -12.84
CA THR A 254 32.26 1.68 -14.19
C THR A 254 33.59 1.44 -14.89
N GLU A 255 34.70 1.50 -14.15
CA GLU A 255 36.05 1.26 -14.66
C GLU A 255 36.17 -0.17 -15.19
N ARG A 256 35.60 -1.12 -14.45
CA ARG A 256 35.67 -2.55 -14.81
C ARG A 256 34.46 -3.03 -15.60
N ASN A 257 33.40 -2.23 -15.64
CA ASN A 257 32.10 -2.56 -16.21
C ASN A 257 31.50 -3.86 -15.65
N VAL A 258 31.44 -3.99 -14.33
CA VAL A 258 31.02 -5.23 -13.63
C VAL A 258 29.98 -4.90 -12.56
N TYR A 259 28.99 -5.77 -12.37
CA TYR A 259 28.14 -5.71 -11.18
C TYR A 259 28.77 -6.50 -10.04
N VAL A 260 28.81 -5.91 -8.86
CA VAL A 260 29.39 -6.48 -7.65
C VAL A 260 28.33 -6.52 -6.55
N HIS A 261 28.37 -7.59 -5.75
CA HIS A 261 27.54 -7.74 -4.57
C HIS A 261 27.80 -6.60 -3.58
N LEU A 262 26.73 -6.01 -3.03
CA LEU A 262 26.82 -5.02 -1.96
C LEU A 262 26.96 -5.73 -0.62
N LYS A 263 28.02 -5.40 0.14
CA LYS A 263 28.25 -5.94 1.49
C LYS A 263 26.93 -6.02 2.28
N HIS A 264 26.66 -7.19 2.87
CA HIS A 264 25.37 -7.55 3.48
C HIS A 264 24.83 -6.51 4.50
N SER A 265 25.72 -5.74 5.14
CA SER A 265 25.36 -4.64 6.04
C SER A 265 24.73 -3.45 5.31
N LEU A 266 25.25 -3.04 4.14
CA LEU A 266 24.71 -1.93 3.35
C LEU A 266 23.37 -2.30 2.71
N TYR A 267 23.26 -3.49 2.14
CA TYR A 267 22.03 -3.93 1.47
C TYR A 267 20.84 -3.98 2.44
N ASN A 268 21.02 -4.60 3.60
CA ASN A 268 20.00 -4.64 4.65
C ASN A 268 19.66 -3.25 5.21
N LYS A 269 20.63 -2.33 5.24
CA LYS A 269 20.45 -0.97 5.77
C LYS A 269 19.57 -0.12 4.86
N ALA A 270 19.79 -0.13 3.55
CA ALA A 270 18.91 0.63 2.67
C ALA A 270 17.64 -0.11 2.26
N LEU A 271 17.61 -1.45 2.29
CA LEU A 271 16.34 -2.17 2.17
C LEU A 271 15.40 -1.79 3.33
N ARG A 272 15.90 -1.76 4.58
CA ARG A 272 15.13 -1.27 5.74
C ARG A 272 14.67 0.18 5.57
N MET A 273 15.50 0.99 4.93
CA MET A 273 15.24 2.40 4.71
C MET A 273 14.14 2.61 3.66
N VAL A 274 14.17 1.84 2.57
CA VAL A 274 13.12 1.82 1.56
C VAL A 274 11.83 1.27 2.09
N THR A 275 11.87 0.14 2.81
CA THR A 275 10.67 -0.40 3.46
C THR A 275 10.05 0.61 4.42
N ALA A 276 10.88 1.34 5.18
CA ALA A 276 10.42 2.44 6.02
C ALA A 276 9.86 3.61 5.21
N MET A 277 10.39 3.90 4.02
CA MET A 277 9.95 5.02 3.18
C MET A 277 8.72 4.71 2.32
N ASP A 278 8.56 3.48 1.82
CA ASP A 278 7.36 2.99 1.13
C ASP A 278 6.14 3.01 2.07
N GLU A 279 6.36 2.86 3.38
CA GLU A 279 5.32 3.07 4.39
C GLU A 279 4.97 4.55 4.58
N ILE A 280 5.95 5.46 4.48
CA ILE A 280 5.77 6.88 4.79
C ILE A 280 5.30 7.71 3.57
N CYS A 281 5.74 7.39 2.35
CA CYS A 281 5.56 8.24 1.17
C CYS A 281 4.27 7.99 0.36
N LYS A 282 3.27 7.28 0.93
CA LYS A 282 2.00 6.97 0.23
C LYS A 282 1.14 8.18 -0.13
N ARG A 283 1.39 9.37 0.43
CA ARG A 283 0.65 10.61 0.13
C ARG A 283 1.56 11.83 0.27
N SER A 284 1.86 12.52 -0.84
CA SER A 284 2.55 13.84 -0.97
C SER A 284 4.09 13.92 -1.12
N LYS A 285 4.56 15.03 -1.72
CA LYS A 285 5.97 15.34 -2.01
C LYS A 285 6.80 15.35 -0.72
N THR A 286 7.94 14.67 -0.73
CA THR A 286 8.70 14.36 0.49
C THR A 286 10.18 14.79 0.33
N ILE A 287 10.81 15.28 1.40
CA ILE A 287 12.21 15.74 1.48
C ILE A 287 12.93 14.91 2.54
N LEU A 288 13.82 14.01 2.13
CA LEU A 288 14.67 13.17 2.96
C LEU A 288 15.99 13.88 3.34
N LEU A 289 16.45 13.80 4.59
CA LEU A 289 17.74 14.34 5.04
C LEU A 289 18.59 13.26 5.74
N LEU A 290 19.80 12.97 5.22
CA LEU A 290 20.69 11.90 5.68
C LEU A 290 21.81 12.44 6.58
N GLN A 291 21.98 11.85 7.77
CA GLN A 291 22.97 12.29 8.74
C GLN A 291 24.35 11.64 8.54
N GLY A 292 25.36 12.48 8.34
CA GLY A 292 26.77 12.16 8.55
C GLY A 292 27.29 12.99 9.72
N SER A 293 27.10 12.51 10.95
CA SER A 293 27.51 13.17 12.20
C SER A 293 26.82 14.51 12.58
N GLY A 294 25.66 14.41 13.23
CA GLY A 294 25.27 15.25 14.38
C GLY A 294 24.99 16.76 14.23
N LEU A 295 25.22 17.42 13.08
CA LEU A 295 24.98 18.86 12.92
C LEU A 295 23.67 19.20 12.19
N MET A 296 23.06 18.24 11.48
CA MET A 296 21.86 18.41 10.65
C MET A 296 20.53 18.65 11.39
N ASP A 297 20.41 18.32 12.69
CA ASP A 297 19.12 18.44 13.41
C ASP A 297 18.62 19.89 13.48
N ASN A 298 19.54 20.87 13.42
CA ASN A 298 19.20 22.28 13.41
C ASN A 298 18.72 22.77 12.03
N ILE A 299 19.08 22.12 10.93
CA ILE A 299 18.74 22.57 9.56
C ILE A 299 17.31 22.14 9.17
N SER A 300 16.87 20.99 9.69
CA SER A 300 15.54 20.40 9.52
C SER A 300 14.40 21.37 9.84
N ASP A 301 14.51 22.08 10.97
CA ASP A 301 13.44 22.98 11.42
C ASP A 301 13.32 24.26 10.57
N SER A 302 14.40 24.75 9.95
CA SER A 302 14.28 25.83 8.94
C SER A 302 13.62 25.35 7.68
N LEU A 303 14.04 24.20 7.14
CA LEU A 303 13.53 23.70 5.85
C LEU A 303 12.01 23.48 5.91
N LYS A 304 11.50 23.00 7.04
CA LYS A 304 10.06 22.89 7.32
C LYS A 304 9.32 24.24 7.31
N ALA A 305 10.00 25.37 7.52
CA ALA A 305 9.39 26.70 7.55
C ALA A 305 9.22 27.37 6.17
N CYS A 306 10.03 27.07 5.17
CA CYS A 306 9.87 27.62 3.81
C CYS A 306 9.47 26.61 2.73
N PHE A 307 9.33 25.33 3.11
CA PHE A 307 8.55 24.33 2.38
C PHE A 307 7.39 23.77 3.25
N PRO A 308 6.42 24.58 3.69
CA PRO A 308 5.37 24.17 4.65
C PRO A 308 4.29 23.23 4.07
N HIS A 309 4.36 22.91 2.77
CA HIS A 309 3.41 22.01 2.09
C HIS A 309 4.06 20.69 1.62
N ASP A 310 5.34 20.48 1.93
CA ASP A 310 6.10 19.26 1.57
C ASP A 310 6.55 18.53 2.86
N ASN A 311 6.54 17.19 2.86
CA ASN A 311 6.90 16.36 4.03
C ASN A 311 8.42 16.26 4.22
N VAL A 312 9.01 16.88 5.24
CA VAL A 312 10.46 16.78 5.51
C VAL A 312 10.76 15.69 6.56
N ILE A 313 11.48 14.64 6.16
CA ILE A 313 11.84 13.45 6.94
C ILE A 313 13.35 13.39 7.12
N VAL A 314 13.84 13.22 8.35
CA VAL A 314 15.27 13.14 8.68
C VAL A 314 15.57 11.81 9.38
N PRO A 315 15.85 10.73 8.65
CA PRO A 315 16.15 9.45 9.29
C PRO A 315 17.54 9.43 9.94
N HIS A 316 17.61 8.96 11.19
CA HIS A 316 18.87 8.69 11.90
C HIS A 316 19.53 7.44 11.37
N ILE A 317 20.34 7.62 10.33
CA ILE A 317 21.05 6.52 9.67
C ILE A 317 22.49 6.97 9.55
N GLU A 318 23.40 6.31 10.28
CA GLU A 318 24.85 6.57 10.21
C GLU A 318 25.39 6.21 8.82
N CYS A 319 25.17 7.03 7.81
CA CYS A 319 25.64 6.75 6.46
C CYS A 319 27.06 7.29 6.26
N ASN A 320 27.93 6.51 5.62
CA ASN A 320 29.14 7.07 5.04
C ASN A 320 28.73 7.87 3.79
N PRO A 321 28.83 9.22 3.78
CA PRO A 321 28.28 10.05 2.70
C PRO A 321 28.90 9.77 1.34
N ASP A 322 30.14 9.28 1.31
CA ASP A 322 30.84 8.98 0.05
C ASP A 322 30.45 7.60 -0.52
N GLU A 323 30.01 6.66 0.33
CA GLU A 323 29.71 5.27 -0.07
C GLU A 323 28.20 4.93 -0.08
N ASP A 324 27.43 5.41 0.90
CA ASP A 324 26.04 5.01 1.16
C ASP A 324 25.01 5.94 0.48
N LEU A 325 25.37 7.18 0.18
CA LEU A 325 24.45 8.22 -0.27
C LEU A 325 23.93 8.05 -1.70
N PRO A 326 24.80 7.71 -2.67
CA PRO A 326 24.34 7.42 -4.01
C PRO A 326 23.39 6.21 -4.02
N TYR A 327 23.59 5.25 -3.11
CA TYR A 327 22.78 4.05 -2.93
C TYR A 327 21.37 4.36 -2.40
N ILE A 328 21.30 5.21 -1.36
CA ILE A 328 20.03 5.66 -0.79
C ILE A 328 19.25 6.49 -1.82
N ARG A 329 19.92 7.43 -2.51
CA ARG A 329 19.28 8.23 -3.58
C ARG A 329 18.65 7.37 -4.66
N LEU A 330 19.36 6.31 -5.08
CA LEU A 330 18.92 5.42 -6.13
C LEU A 330 17.60 4.70 -5.80
N LEU A 331 17.53 4.12 -4.61
CA LEU A 331 16.35 3.42 -4.11
C LEU A 331 15.16 4.35 -4.00
N CYS A 332 15.40 5.47 -3.33
CA CYS A 332 14.39 6.42 -2.92
C CYS A 332 13.65 7.00 -4.12
N GLN A 333 14.39 7.38 -5.15
CA GLN A 333 13.82 7.89 -6.38
C GLN A 333 13.09 6.78 -7.17
N GLY A 334 13.56 5.52 -7.10
CA GLY A 334 12.91 4.30 -7.63
C GLY A 334 11.48 4.08 -7.17
N HIS A 335 11.24 4.27 -5.87
CA HIS A 335 9.93 4.10 -5.26
C HIS A 335 9.09 5.39 -5.29
N HIS A 336 9.70 6.57 -5.21
CA HIS A 336 9.00 7.86 -5.14
C HIS A 336 9.66 8.96 -6.01
N PRO A 337 9.06 9.31 -7.17
CA PRO A 337 9.67 10.24 -8.14
C PRO A 337 9.76 11.70 -7.66
N ASP A 338 9.01 12.07 -6.62
CA ASP A 338 8.93 13.43 -6.06
C ASP A 338 9.82 13.67 -4.82
N LEU A 339 10.76 12.76 -4.54
CA LEU A 339 11.53 12.73 -3.30
C LEU A 339 12.87 13.48 -3.38
N ILE A 340 13.10 14.45 -2.50
CA ILE A 340 14.30 15.31 -2.43
C ILE A 340 15.27 14.78 -1.36
N ILE A 341 16.59 14.69 -1.59
CA ILE A 341 17.54 14.07 -0.62
C ILE A 341 18.73 14.98 -0.28
N GLY A 342 18.85 15.45 0.96
CA GLY A 342 19.93 16.32 1.46
C GLY A 342 20.81 15.67 2.54
N VAL A 343 22.09 16.02 2.61
CA VAL A 343 23.11 15.20 3.32
C VAL A 343 24.18 16.08 3.96
N GLU A 344 24.67 15.67 5.12
CA GLU A 344 25.77 16.34 5.82
C GLU A 344 27.15 15.92 5.28
N LEU A 345 27.86 16.86 4.64
CA LEU A 345 29.31 16.77 4.39
C LEU A 345 29.97 17.97 5.06
N GLY A 346 31.10 17.72 5.74
CA GLY A 346 31.83 18.68 6.57
C GLY A 346 32.33 19.97 5.89
N ALA A 347 31.94 20.28 4.66
CA ALA A 347 31.99 21.60 4.06
C ALA A 347 31.05 21.67 2.83
N MET A 348 29.97 22.45 2.93
CA MET A 348 29.17 23.08 1.84
C MET A 348 28.70 22.25 0.60
N TYR A 349 27.41 22.45 0.23
CA TYR A 349 26.67 22.03 -1.00
C TYR A 349 26.21 20.53 -1.02
N ALA A 350 25.06 20.10 -1.56
CA ALA A 350 23.98 20.71 -2.35
C ALA A 350 22.59 20.07 -2.04
N ILE A 351 21.54 20.87 -1.87
CA ILE A 351 20.14 20.46 -2.11
C ILE A 351 19.84 20.92 -3.53
N THR A 352 19.59 20.02 -4.47
CA THR A 352 19.27 20.39 -5.86
C THR A 352 17.81 20.07 -6.14
N LEU A 353 17.06 21.15 -6.34
CA LEU A 353 15.61 21.22 -6.51
C LEU A 353 15.29 21.29 -8.01
N HIS A 354 14.33 20.49 -8.47
CA HIS A 354 13.74 20.63 -9.81
C HIS A 354 12.72 21.79 -9.83
N GLU A 355 12.55 22.41 -11.00
CA GLU A 355 12.12 23.79 -11.29
C GLU A 355 10.79 24.37 -10.71
N TYR A 356 10.14 23.79 -9.70
CA TYR A 356 8.80 24.25 -9.28
C TYR A 356 8.55 24.64 -7.81
N HIS A 357 9.51 24.64 -6.86
CA HIS A 357 9.24 25.15 -5.49
C HIS A 357 10.36 26.00 -4.83
N ARG A 358 9.93 26.93 -3.94
CA ARG A 358 10.61 28.11 -3.38
C ARG A 358 11.66 27.80 -2.30
N ILE A 359 12.75 28.56 -2.31
CA ILE A 359 13.94 28.50 -1.44
C ILE A 359 13.64 28.53 0.07
N CYS A 360 14.41 27.74 0.84
CA CYS A 360 14.43 27.81 2.29
C CYS A 360 15.84 27.72 2.90
N ILE A 361 16.14 28.57 3.89
CA ILE A 361 17.47 28.81 4.47
C ILE A 361 17.51 28.41 5.96
N ASN A 362 18.59 27.73 6.33
CA ASN A 362 18.99 27.06 7.58
C ASN A 362 19.23 27.95 8.86
N PRO A 363 18.95 27.53 10.12
CA PRO A 363 19.26 28.24 11.37
C PRO A 363 20.70 28.10 11.86
N SER A 364 21.49 27.13 11.41
CA SER A 364 22.95 27.20 11.61
C SER A 364 23.59 28.27 10.70
N SER A 365 22.84 28.80 9.73
CA SER A 365 23.13 30.09 9.05
C SER A 365 22.70 31.32 9.87
N TRP A 366 22.02 31.16 11.02
CA TRP A 366 21.69 32.29 11.90
C TRP A 366 22.89 32.82 12.69
N ASN A 367 23.89 31.96 12.92
CA ASN A 367 25.21 32.41 13.41
C ASN A 367 25.96 33.26 12.38
N VAL A 368 25.60 33.17 11.09
CA VAL A 368 26.07 34.05 10.01
C VAL A 368 25.23 35.34 9.95
N LEU A 369 23.94 35.28 10.31
CA LEU A 369 23.07 36.45 10.51
C LEU A 369 23.30 37.19 11.84
N ARG A 370 24.13 36.63 12.74
CA ARG A 370 24.58 37.22 14.01
C ARG A 370 25.25 38.58 13.83
N GLY A 371 25.70 38.90 12.61
CA GLY A 371 26.24 40.20 12.25
C GLY A 371 25.21 41.25 11.81
N ILE A 372 23.93 40.91 11.62
CA ILE A 372 22.99 41.76 10.84
C ILE A 372 21.69 42.15 11.57
N MET A 373 21.21 41.43 12.60
CA MET A 373 19.86 41.70 13.14
C MET A 373 19.83 42.61 14.39
N ASN A 374 19.11 43.73 14.27
CA ASN A 374 18.80 44.71 15.32
C ASN A 374 17.47 44.38 16.03
N VAL A 375 17.36 44.85 17.28
CA VAL A 375 16.37 44.54 18.35
C VAL A 375 14.87 44.69 18.00
N MET A 376 14.48 45.26 16.86
CA MET A 376 13.06 45.52 16.52
C MET A 376 12.27 44.32 15.96
N ALA A 377 12.93 43.22 15.59
CA ALA A 377 12.24 42.09 14.92
C ALA A 377 11.45 41.18 15.89
N LEU A 378 11.73 41.23 17.19
CA LEU A 378 11.13 40.33 18.20
C LEU A 378 9.78 40.82 18.75
N GLU A 379 9.41 42.10 18.58
CA GLU A 379 8.11 42.63 19.00
C GLU A 379 6.95 42.20 18.10
N ASN A 380 7.24 41.60 16.93
CA ASN A 380 6.25 41.18 15.92
C ASN A 380 6.14 39.65 15.76
N LEU A 381 6.55 38.86 16.76
CA LEU A 381 6.40 37.40 16.70
C LEU A 381 4.91 37.05 16.84
N ASP A 382 4.30 36.53 15.77
CA ASP A 382 2.87 36.24 15.70
C ASP A 382 2.52 34.96 16.50
N LYS A 383 1.72 35.11 17.57
CA LYS A 383 1.28 34.03 18.47
C LYS A 383 0.58 32.89 17.71
N HIS A 384 -0.12 33.22 16.63
CA HIS A 384 -0.89 32.25 15.84
C HIS A 384 0.01 31.30 15.04
N LEU A 385 1.22 31.72 14.67
CA LEU A 385 2.21 30.87 13.99
C LEU A 385 2.93 29.94 14.97
N PHE A 386 3.14 30.38 16.21
CA PHE A 386 3.79 29.60 17.25
C PHE A 386 2.90 28.47 17.79
N ASP A 387 1.60 28.74 17.93
CA ASP A 387 0.59 27.76 18.36
C ASP A 387 0.27 26.70 17.28
N ASN A 388 0.83 26.84 16.07
CA ASN A 388 0.68 25.89 14.95
C ASN A 388 1.93 25.01 14.71
N LEU A 389 3.00 25.17 15.50
CA LEU A 389 4.20 24.33 15.43
C LEU A 389 3.96 22.95 16.05
N SER A 390 4.69 21.92 15.62
CA SER A 390 4.69 20.61 16.28
C SER A 390 5.25 20.69 17.71
N GLU A 391 4.88 19.75 18.59
CA GLU A 391 5.28 19.76 20.00
C GLU A 391 6.81 19.78 20.19
N GLU A 392 7.54 19.09 19.30
CA GLU A 392 9.01 19.03 19.28
C GLU A 392 9.67 20.35 18.83
N SER A 393 9.11 21.02 17.81
CA SER A 393 9.60 22.32 17.36
C SER A 393 9.28 23.44 18.36
N ARG A 394 8.14 23.36 19.08
CA ARG A 394 7.88 24.24 20.23
C ARG A 394 8.92 24.00 21.32
N ARG A 395 9.24 22.74 21.66
CA ARG A 395 10.27 22.38 22.64
C ARG A 395 11.66 22.93 22.29
N LYS A 396 12.07 22.88 21.02
CA LYS A 396 13.36 23.44 20.55
C LYS A 396 13.39 24.97 20.58
N CYS A 397 12.30 25.63 20.17
CA CYS A 397 12.16 27.09 20.33
C CYS A 397 12.18 27.51 21.81
N TRP A 398 11.50 26.78 22.69
CA TRP A 398 11.47 27.05 24.14
C TRP A 398 12.83 26.80 24.80
N GLY A 399 13.55 25.76 24.42
CA GLY A 399 14.92 25.50 24.87
C GLY A 399 15.87 26.66 24.54
N PHE A 400 15.73 27.26 23.35
CA PHE A 400 16.52 28.41 22.91
C PHE A 400 16.11 29.72 23.61
N PHE A 401 14.81 29.96 23.85
CA PHE A 401 14.33 31.14 24.59
C PHE A 401 14.75 31.14 26.07
N ILE A 402 14.78 29.97 26.71
CA ILE A 402 15.15 29.79 28.12
C ILE A 402 16.67 29.95 28.33
N SER A 403 17.50 29.61 27.33
CA SER A 403 18.96 29.70 27.43
C SER A 403 19.53 31.10 27.14
N GLU A 404 18.88 31.89 26.29
CA GLU A 404 19.48 33.12 25.72
C GLU A 404 18.71 34.42 26.05
N ILE A 405 17.48 34.37 26.61
CA ILE A 405 16.70 35.58 26.98
C ILE A 405 16.87 35.93 28.48
N PRO A 406 17.19 37.19 28.84
CA PRO A 406 17.24 37.63 30.23
C PRO A 406 15.90 37.42 30.95
N TYR A 407 15.94 36.78 32.12
CA TYR A 407 14.77 36.43 32.96
C TYR A 407 13.75 37.58 33.18
N ASN A 408 14.22 38.82 33.28
CA ASN A 408 13.37 39.99 33.46
C ASN A 408 12.47 40.27 32.24
N PHE A 409 12.88 39.88 31.04
CA PHE A 409 12.13 40.05 29.79
C PHE A 409 11.10 38.93 29.58
N LEU A 410 11.46 37.67 29.90
CA LEU A 410 10.54 36.53 29.93
C LEU A 410 9.35 36.79 30.86
N ARG A 411 9.61 37.39 32.02
CA ARG A 411 8.58 37.76 33.00
C ARG A 411 7.67 38.92 32.57
N GLY A 412 8.21 39.92 31.88
CA GLY A 412 7.53 41.20 31.62
C GLY A 412 6.57 41.19 30.43
N SER A 413 6.92 40.46 29.36
CA SER A 413 6.17 40.51 28.09
C SER A 413 5.77 39.12 27.59
N PHE A 414 6.58 38.09 27.84
CA PHE A 414 6.44 36.77 27.19
C PHE A 414 5.51 35.82 27.94
N ILE A 415 5.76 35.57 29.23
CA ILE A 415 4.94 34.65 30.05
C ILE A 415 3.46 35.09 30.15
N PRO A 416 3.12 36.39 30.33
CA PRO A 416 1.73 36.83 30.38
C PRO A 416 0.97 36.65 29.04
N GLN A 417 1.66 36.69 27.90
CA GLN A 417 1.06 36.51 26.57
C GLN A 417 0.73 35.04 26.26
N PHE A 418 1.55 34.10 26.72
CA PHE A 418 1.43 32.67 26.40
C PHE A 418 0.79 31.85 27.53
N PHE A 419 0.90 32.28 28.79
CA PHE A 419 0.37 31.55 29.96
C PHE A 419 -0.37 32.50 30.92
N PRO A 420 -1.57 32.99 30.55
CA PRO A 420 -2.30 34.03 31.31
C PRO A 420 -2.76 33.59 32.70
N ASN A 421 -2.75 32.28 32.99
CA ASN A 421 -3.20 31.69 34.26
C ASN A 421 -2.06 31.41 35.26
N VAL A 422 -0.80 31.72 34.93
CA VAL A 422 0.33 31.54 35.86
C VAL A 422 0.34 32.73 36.81
N ILE A 423 -0.28 32.52 37.97
CA ILE A 423 -0.43 33.55 39.01
C ILE A 423 0.79 33.48 39.92
N ASP A 424 1.72 34.40 39.67
CA ASP A 424 2.80 34.81 40.58
C ASP A 424 4.10 33.96 40.56
N ILE A 425 5.11 34.50 39.88
CA ILE A 425 6.49 34.02 39.98
C ILE A 425 7.23 34.93 40.98
N PRO A 426 7.65 34.43 42.15
CA PRO A 426 8.21 35.26 43.20
C PRO A 426 9.45 36.02 42.72
N ARG A 427 9.53 37.33 43.00
CA ARG A 427 10.79 38.10 42.86
C ARG A 427 11.69 37.70 44.01
N ASN A 428 12.65 36.80 43.82
CA ASN A 428 13.74 36.67 44.78
C ASN A 428 15.03 36.24 44.09
N GLY A 429 16.11 36.99 44.38
CA GLY A 429 17.45 36.75 43.84
C GLY A 429 18.13 35.55 44.50
N ARG A 430 17.70 34.33 44.19
CA ARG A 430 18.38 33.10 44.60
C ARG A 430 18.71 32.19 43.41
N ASP A 431 19.70 31.35 43.69
CA ASP A 431 20.61 30.59 42.83
C ASP A 431 19.94 29.72 41.74
N ASN A 432 20.59 29.65 40.58
CA ASN A 432 20.12 28.99 39.35
C ASN A 432 19.85 27.47 39.52
N SER A 433 20.38 26.86 40.58
CA SER A 433 20.23 25.43 40.88
C SER A 433 18.81 25.03 41.32
N VAL A 434 18.07 25.94 41.96
CA VAL A 434 16.69 25.68 42.40
C VAL A 434 15.72 25.79 41.22
N ILE A 435 15.98 26.68 40.26
CA ILE A 435 15.22 26.81 39.00
C ILE A 435 15.38 25.54 38.15
N LEU A 436 16.58 24.96 38.15
CA LEU A 436 16.88 23.70 37.46
C LEU A 436 16.14 22.50 38.05
N GLN A 437 15.94 22.46 39.37
CA GLN A 437 15.28 21.34 40.05
C GLN A 437 13.76 21.46 40.07
N ASP A 438 13.21 22.65 40.34
CA ASP A 438 11.77 22.82 40.57
C ASP A 438 10.98 23.10 39.28
N VAL A 439 11.66 23.55 38.21
CA VAL A 439 11.01 23.88 36.93
C VAL A 439 11.54 23.04 35.76
N ILE A 440 12.86 22.85 35.64
CA ILE A 440 13.46 22.23 34.45
C ILE A 440 13.47 20.69 34.52
N LEU A 441 13.71 20.08 35.69
CA LEU A 441 13.78 18.61 35.84
C LEU A 441 12.44 17.88 35.62
N PRO A 442 11.28 18.38 36.11
CA PRO A 442 9.98 17.81 35.76
C PRO A 442 9.68 17.96 34.25
N PHE A 443 10.17 19.03 33.63
CA PHE A 443 10.01 19.33 32.20
C PHE A 443 10.88 18.42 31.30
N ALA A 444 12.10 18.10 31.73
CA ALA A 444 13.03 17.18 31.03
C ALA A 444 12.60 15.71 31.12
N LYS A 445 11.92 15.30 32.20
CA LYS A 445 11.30 13.96 32.31
C LYS A 445 10.09 13.79 31.38
N MET A 446 9.47 14.89 30.96
CA MET A 446 8.39 14.89 29.97
C MET A 446 8.89 14.63 28.53
N LEU A 447 10.21 14.72 28.30
CA LEU A 447 10.88 14.80 26.99
C LEU A 447 11.57 13.50 26.52
N LEU A 448 11.73 12.49 27.38
CA LEU A 448 12.49 11.27 27.10
C LEU A 448 11.56 10.04 27.01
N ASP A 449 11.70 9.33 25.90
CA ASP A 449 10.87 8.28 25.29
C ASP A 449 10.67 7.01 26.16
N GLU A 450 9.48 6.81 26.73
CA GLU A 450 8.99 5.51 27.19
C GLU A 450 7.50 5.37 26.87
N GLU A 451 7.16 4.47 25.93
CA GLU A 451 5.77 4.08 25.68
C GLU A 451 5.19 3.45 26.94
N GLN A 452 4.01 3.91 27.36
CA GLN A 452 3.38 3.39 28.56
C GLN A 452 2.41 2.29 28.17
N THR A 453 2.72 1.07 28.58
CA THR A 453 1.77 -0.04 28.51
C THR A 453 1.15 -0.21 29.87
N ASP A 454 -0.17 -0.24 29.89
CA ASP A 454 -0.91 -0.49 31.13
C ASP A 454 -0.84 -1.98 31.55
N GLU A 455 -1.48 -2.30 32.67
CA GLU A 455 -1.50 -3.68 33.20
C GLU A 455 -2.29 -4.67 32.33
N TRP A 456 -3.08 -4.17 31.37
CA TRP A 456 -3.95 -4.96 30.47
C TRP A 456 -3.35 -5.15 29.08
N GLY A 457 -2.15 -4.61 28.82
CA GLY A 457 -1.46 -4.73 27.54
C GLY A 457 -1.86 -3.68 26.51
N VAL A 458 -2.44 -2.56 26.94
CA VAL A 458 -2.75 -1.41 26.08
C VAL A 458 -1.61 -0.42 26.11
N THR A 459 -0.99 -0.19 24.96
CA THR A 459 0.16 0.71 24.80
C THR A 459 -0.30 2.08 24.30
N TYR A 460 0.12 3.10 25.03
CA TYR A 460 -0.12 4.50 24.74
C TYR A 460 1.16 5.22 24.30
N SER A 461 1.01 6.27 23.51
CA SER A 461 2.10 7.23 23.27
C SER A 461 2.56 7.89 24.57
N ASN A 462 3.77 8.47 24.59
CA ASN A 462 4.44 8.98 25.80
C ASN A 462 3.62 9.98 26.64
N TYR A 463 2.64 10.66 26.04
CA TYR A 463 1.77 11.62 26.71
C TYR A 463 0.36 11.09 26.99
N GLY A 464 0.11 9.82 26.66
CA GLY A 464 -1.22 9.24 26.74
C GLY A 464 -2.21 9.87 25.76
N ARG A 465 -1.75 10.53 24.69
CA ARG A 465 -2.64 11.17 23.71
C ARG A 465 -3.11 10.24 22.60
N ILE A 466 -2.36 9.16 22.35
CA ILE A 466 -2.67 8.21 21.28
C ILE A 466 -2.64 6.82 21.87
N LEU A 467 -3.71 6.05 21.67
CA LEU A 467 -3.71 4.62 21.88
C LEU A 467 -3.15 3.96 20.62
N LYS A 468 -2.00 3.30 20.77
CA LYS A 468 -1.24 2.74 19.64
C LYS A 468 -1.41 1.25 19.43
N LYS A 469 -1.62 0.51 20.53
CA LYS A 469 -1.67 -0.95 20.47
C LYS A 469 -2.54 -1.53 21.58
N VAL A 470 -3.31 -2.55 21.26
CA VAL A 470 -3.99 -3.42 22.22
C VAL A 470 -3.43 -4.84 22.09
N ASP A 471 -2.85 -5.41 23.15
CA ASP A 471 -2.45 -6.82 23.17
C ASP A 471 -3.62 -7.73 23.59
N PRO A 472 -4.21 -8.52 22.66
CA PRO A 472 -5.38 -9.34 22.98
C PRO A 472 -5.10 -10.46 23.98
N LEU A 473 -3.84 -10.89 24.13
CA LEU A 473 -3.46 -12.00 25.00
C LEU A 473 -3.38 -11.60 26.48
N LEU A 474 -3.18 -10.31 26.75
CA LEU A 474 -3.08 -9.76 28.10
C LEU A 474 -4.42 -9.21 28.61
N PHE A 475 -5.37 -8.97 27.70
CA PHE A 475 -6.63 -8.32 28.00
C PHE A 475 -7.63 -9.25 28.69
N THR A 476 -7.73 -9.15 30.02
CA THR A 476 -8.56 -10.05 30.84
C THR A 476 -9.62 -9.36 31.70
N CYS A 477 -9.75 -8.03 31.64
CA CYS A 477 -10.73 -7.27 32.40
C CYS A 477 -12.16 -7.36 31.83
N GLU A 478 -13.16 -7.14 32.69
CA GLU A 478 -14.57 -7.04 32.28
C GLU A 478 -15.01 -5.60 31.97
N GLU A 479 -14.34 -4.61 32.58
CA GLU A 479 -14.58 -3.19 32.35
C GLU A 479 -13.24 -2.49 32.16
N TYR A 480 -13.16 -1.60 31.16
CA TYR A 480 -11.95 -0.88 30.83
C TYR A 480 -12.23 0.60 30.58
N SER A 481 -11.46 1.49 31.21
CA SER A 481 -11.55 2.92 30.95
C SER A 481 -10.28 3.36 30.27
N ILE A 482 -10.42 3.95 29.08
CA ILE A 482 -9.30 4.59 28.40
C ILE A 482 -8.98 5.90 29.18
N PRO A 483 -7.70 6.21 29.44
CA PRO A 483 -7.31 7.41 30.18
C PRO A 483 -7.78 8.72 29.54
N GLU A 484 -8.21 9.67 30.37
CA GLU A 484 -8.49 11.05 29.94
C GLU A 484 -7.20 11.71 29.40
N GLY A 485 -7.31 12.36 28.25
CA GLY A 485 -6.18 12.91 27.49
C GLY A 485 -5.91 12.18 26.18
N VAL A 486 -6.41 10.95 25.98
CA VAL A 486 -6.35 10.26 24.68
C VAL A 486 -7.23 11.01 23.69
N GLU A 487 -6.64 11.41 22.56
CA GLU A 487 -7.27 12.16 21.47
C GLU A 487 -7.50 11.26 20.24
N ILE A 488 -6.67 10.23 20.03
CA ILE A 488 -6.70 9.35 18.84
C ILE A 488 -6.55 7.88 19.26
N MET A 489 -7.31 6.99 18.63
CA MET A 489 -7.16 5.53 18.73
C MET A 489 -6.76 4.94 17.37
N GLU A 490 -5.54 4.43 17.27
CA GLU A 490 -4.94 3.90 16.03
C GLU A 490 -4.99 2.37 15.92
N ASP A 491 -5.45 1.66 16.94
CA ASP A 491 -5.53 0.19 16.94
C ASP A 491 -6.90 -0.30 17.37
N SER A 492 -7.22 -1.51 16.94
CA SER A 492 -8.50 -2.16 17.18
C SER A 492 -8.47 -3.03 18.44
N PHE A 493 -9.54 -2.94 19.22
CA PHE A 493 -9.89 -3.90 20.25
C PHE A 493 -10.45 -5.18 19.60
N TRP A 494 -9.66 -5.87 18.78
CA TRP A 494 -10.05 -7.16 18.23
C TRP A 494 -9.95 -8.27 19.30
N LEU A 495 -10.96 -8.34 20.17
CA LEU A 495 -10.94 -9.09 21.42
C LEU A 495 -12.04 -10.19 21.50
N PRO A 496 -12.14 -11.13 20.55
CA PRO A 496 -13.26 -12.09 20.48
C PRO A 496 -13.35 -13.03 21.68
N GLU A 497 -12.22 -13.32 22.33
CA GLU A 497 -12.13 -14.22 23.51
C GLU A 497 -12.11 -13.47 24.85
N ALA A 498 -12.13 -12.13 24.82
CA ALA A 498 -12.06 -11.33 26.05
C ALA A 498 -13.38 -11.37 26.83
N LYS A 499 -13.31 -11.01 28.12
CA LYS A 499 -14.48 -10.86 28.98
C LYS A 499 -15.02 -9.44 29.04
N LEU A 500 -14.50 -8.54 28.20
CA LEU A 500 -14.84 -7.12 28.19
C LEU A 500 -16.33 -6.91 27.90
N LYS A 501 -17.05 -6.34 28.87
CA LYS A 501 -18.48 -6.01 28.80
C LYS A 501 -18.71 -4.51 28.61
N LYS A 502 -17.83 -3.66 29.15
CA LYS A 502 -17.98 -2.21 29.11
C LYS A 502 -16.64 -1.53 28.82
N ILE A 503 -16.66 -0.55 27.91
CA ILE A 503 -15.52 0.33 27.68
C ILE A 503 -15.93 1.79 27.86
N GLU A 504 -15.15 2.56 28.61
CA GLU A 504 -15.33 4.00 28.81
C GLU A 504 -14.31 4.77 27.96
N LEU A 505 -14.83 5.62 27.07
CA LEU A 505 -14.03 6.45 26.15
C LEU A 505 -13.82 7.85 26.77
N PRO A 506 -12.65 8.47 26.57
CA PRO A 506 -12.32 9.74 27.21
C PRO A 506 -12.96 10.91 26.48
N SER A 507 -13.29 11.97 27.23
CA SER A 507 -13.91 13.18 26.70
C SER A 507 -13.05 13.93 25.65
N THR A 508 -11.74 13.66 25.65
CA THR A 508 -10.75 14.23 24.72
C THR A 508 -10.68 13.52 23.38
N LEU A 509 -11.30 12.36 23.21
CA LEU A 509 -11.21 11.56 21.98
C LEU A 509 -11.86 12.28 20.80
N ARG A 510 -11.17 12.30 19.66
CA ARG A 510 -11.59 12.98 18.42
C ARG A 510 -11.56 12.06 17.20
N GLU A 511 -10.72 11.04 17.21
CA GLU A 511 -10.52 10.17 16.06
C GLU A 511 -10.35 8.70 16.50
N MET A 512 -10.92 7.79 15.71
CA MET A 512 -10.84 6.35 15.88
C MET A 512 -10.61 5.71 14.51
N ASP A 513 -9.77 4.69 14.44
CA ASP A 513 -9.50 3.98 13.19
C ASP A 513 -10.64 3.02 12.79
N VAL A 514 -10.60 2.54 11.56
CA VAL A 514 -11.48 1.51 11.01
C VAL A 514 -11.43 0.26 11.91
N ASN A 515 -12.58 -0.41 12.12
CA ASN A 515 -12.68 -1.63 12.93
C ASN A 515 -12.35 -1.51 14.43
N THR A 516 -12.31 -0.29 15.02
CA THR A 516 -11.82 -0.07 16.40
C THR A 516 -12.36 -1.06 17.45
N PHE A 517 -13.60 -1.53 17.37
CA PHE A 517 -14.22 -2.51 18.29
C PHE A 517 -14.70 -3.78 17.58
N ILE A 518 -14.12 -4.17 16.44
CA ILE A 518 -14.57 -5.35 15.70
C ILE A 518 -14.57 -6.63 16.57
N ARG A 519 -15.68 -7.36 16.55
CA ARG A 519 -15.92 -8.61 17.31
C ARG A 519 -15.72 -8.46 18.83
N CYS A 520 -15.84 -7.25 19.37
CA CYS A 520 -15.79 -7.02 20.81
C CYS A 520 -17.02 -7.64 21.52
N PRO A 521 -16.83 -8.23 22.72
CA PRO A 521 -17.92 -8.76 23.53
C PRO A 521 -18.62 -7.70 24.40
N ILE A 522 -18.45 -6.41 24.08
CA ILE A 522 -19.06 -5.28 24.79
C ILE A 522 -20.59 -5.31 24.71
N GLU A 523 -21.25 -4.88 25.79
CA GLU A 523 -22.71 -4.80 25.89
C GLU A 523 -23.24 -3.37 25.64
N GLU A 524 -22.43 -2.35 25.92
CA GLU A 524 -22.76 -0.95 25.65
C GLU A 524 -21.52 -0.14 25.26
N ILE A 525 -21.73 0.90 24.44
CA ILE A 525 -20.71 1.90 24.09
C ILE A 525 -21.33 3.30 24.01
N GLU A 526 -20.62 4.27 24.57
CA GLU A 526 -20.96 5.69 24.52
C GLU A 526 -19.82 6.46 23.88
N LEU A 527 -20.09 7.08 22.72
CA LEU A 527 -19.09 7.89 22.02
C LEU A 527 -19.05 9.31 22.63
N PRO A 528 -17.85 9.87 22.87
CA PRO A 528 -17.72 11.18 23.52
C PRO A 528 -17.99 12.34 22.57
N GLU A 529 -18.45 13.47 23.12
CA GLU A 529 -18.63 14.71 22.37
C GLU A 529 -17.32 15.16 21.70
N GLY A 530 -17.40 15.55 20.43
CA GLY A 530 -16.25 15.92 19.60
C GLY A 530 -15.92 14.91 18.50
N ILE A 531 -16.45 13.69 18.58
CA ILE A 531 -16.41 12.72 17.48
C ILE A 531 -17.37 13.18 16.38
N THR A 532 -16.84 13.37 15.17
CA THR A 532 -17.62 13.80 14.00
C THR A 532 -18.01 12.66 13.08
N GLU A 533 -17.29 11.54 13.14
CA GLU A 533 -17.47 10.39 12.25
C GLU A 533 -17.47 9.09 13.06
N VAL A 534 -18.42 8.20 12.77
CA VAL A 534 -18.38 6.80 13.23
C VAL A 534 -17.67 5.97 12.16
N PRO A 535 -16.48 5.41 12.43
CA PRO A 535 -15.66 4.75 11.42
C PRO A 535 -16.28 3.49 10.81
N GLU A 536 -15.76 3.10 9.64
CA GLU A 536 -16.18 1.91 8.92
C GLU A 536 -15.96 0.68 9.80
N PHE A 537 -16.96 -0.21 9.85
CA PHE A 537 -16.94 -1.45 10.63
C PHE A 537 -16.61 -1.31 12.13
N MET A 538 -16.74 -0.10 12.72
CA MET A 538 -16.33 0.20 14.10
C MET A 538 -16.73 -0.87 15.12
N CYS A 539 -17.99 -1.32 15.12
CA CYS A 539 -18.51 -2.36 16.00
C CYS A 539 -18.96 -3.62 15.24
N GLU A 540 -18.38 -3.94 14.09
CA GLU A 540 -18.80 -5.10 13.31
C GLU A 540 -18.72 -6.39 14.14
N SER A 541 -19.75 -7.22 14.07
CA SER A 541 -19.85 -8.51 14.76
C SER A 541 -19.75 -8.43 16.30
N CYS A 542 -20.08 -7.29 16.91
CA CYS A 542 -20.26 -7.17 18.35
C CYS A 542 -21.57 -7.81 18.81
N ARG A 543 -21.63 -9.15 18.81
CA ARG A 543 -22.87 -9.93 19.03
C ARG A 543 -23.50 -9.77 20.42
N LYS A 544 -22.82 -9.13 21.37
CA LYS A 544 -23.34 -8.85 22.72
C LYS A 544 -23.78 -7.40 22.91
N LEU A 545 -23.51 -6.53 21.94
CA LEU A 545 -23.80 -5.10 22.02
C LEU A 545 -25.30 -4.87 22.01
N LYS A 546 -25.84 -4.31 23.10
CA LYS A 546 -27.27 -4.02 23.29
C LYS A 546 -27.61 -2.56 23.08
N LYS A 547 -26.66 -1.66 23.36
CA LYS A 547 -26.91 -0.20 23.39
C LYS A 547 -25.74 0.59 22.84
N VAL A 548 -26.03 1.54 21.95
CA VAL A 548 -25.06 2.52 21.44
C VAL A 548 -25.59 3.92 21.73
N ILE A 549 -24.74 4.78 22.27
CA ILE A 549 -25.03 6.20 22.49
C ILE A 549 -24.10 7.02 21.59
N LEU A 550 -24.69 7.76 20.65
CA LEU A 550 -23.98 8.67 19.75
C LEU A 550 -24.11 10.12 20.25
N PRO A 551 -23.03 10.91 20.26
CA PRO A 551 -23.03 12.31 20.67
C PRO A 551 -23.64 13.19 19.58
N SER A 552 -24.04 14.40 19.97
CA SER A 552 -24.66 15.37 19.04
C SER A 552 -23.68 15.94 18.00
N SER A 553 -22.39 15.66 18.14
CA SER A 553 -21.34 16.07 17.20
C SER A 553 -21.20 15.17 15.97
N VAL A 554 -21.79 13.95 15.97
CA VAL A 554 -21.65 13.00 14.85
C VAL A 554 -22.37 13.53 13.62
N LYS A 555 -21.66 13.55 12.49
CA LYS A 555 -22.16 13.94 11.17
C LYS A 555 -22.29 12.77 10.22
N GLU A 556 -21.41 11.78 10.31
CA GLU A 556 -21.36 10.68 9.36
C GLU A 556 -21.26 9.33 10.07
N ILE A 557 -21.97 8.32 9.55
CA ILE A 557 -21.81 6.92 9.97
C ILE A 557 -21.36 6.12 8.75
N LYS A 558 -20.13 5.61 8.80
CA LYS A 558 -19.50 4.87 7.71
C LYS A 558 -20.00 3.43 7.59
N GLY A 559 -19.73 2.84 6.42
CA GLY A 559 -20.22 1.52 6.03
C GLY A 559 -20.04 0.43 7.10
N GLY A 560 -21.08 -0.36 7.31
CA GLY A 560 -21.03 -1.53 8.20
C GLY A 560 -20.70 -1.26 9.68
N ALA A 561 -20.73 0.00 10.16
CA ALA A 561 -20.32 0.36 11.51
C ALA A 561 -20.96 -0.47 12.63
N PHE A 562 -22.20 -0.94 12.46
CA PHE A 562 -22.90 -1.82 13.41
C PHE A 562 -23.38 -3.13 12.77
N ASN A 563 -22.70 -3.59 11.71
CA ASN A 563 -23.00 -4.85 11.02
C ASN A 563 -22.88 -6.04 11.98
N CYS A 564 -23.80 -7.00 11.93
CA CYS A 564 -23.81 -8.21 12.76
C CYS A 564 -23.87 -7.95 14.28
N CYS A 565 -24.34 -6.78 14.71
CA CYS A 565 -24.68 -6.49 16.12
C CYS A 565 -26.07 -7.07 16.46
N SER A 566 -26.18 -8.40 16.46
CA SER A 566 -27.48 -9.10 16.51
C SER A 566 -28.29 -8.88 17.80
N GLN A 567 -27.66 -8.42 18.89
CA GLN A 567 -28.33 -8.10 20.15
C GLN A 567 -28.61 -6.60 20.33
N LEU A 568 -28.35 -5.75 19.33
CA LEU A 568 -28.55 -4.31 19.45
C LEU A 568 -30.05 -4.01 19.61
N GLU A 569 -30.45 -3.57 20.80
CA GLU A 569 -31.85 -3.28 21.14
C GLU A 569 -32.20 -1.81 20.87
N LYS A 570 -31.24 -0.91 21.13
CA LYS A 570 -31.47 0.53 21.09
C LYS A 570 -30.25 1.31 20.60
N ILE A 571 -30.48 2.12 19.59
CA ILE A 571 -29.59 3.20 19.15
C ILE A 571 -30.45 4.41 18.81
N ASN A 572 -30.01 5.60 19.25
CA ASN A 572 -30.65 6.86 18.90
C ASN A 572 -29.72 7.61 17.95
N LEU A 573 -30.19 7.92 16.75
CA LEU A 573 -29.43 8.68 15.78
C LEU A 573 -29.66 10.19 16.02
N PRO A 574 -28.60 10.98 16.27
CA PRO A 574 -28.74 12.43 16.42
C PRO A 574 -29.14 13.11 15.10
N GLU A 575 -29.88 14.22 15.20
CA GLU A 575 -30.35 15.01 14.04
C GLU A 575 -29.22 15.73 13.29
N SER A 576 -27.99 15.69 13.82
CA SER A 576 -26.77 16.24 13.22
C SER A 576 -26.20 15.37 12.10
N ILE A 577 -26.65 14.11 11.97
CA ILE A 577 -26.15 13.17 10.97
C ILE A 577 -26.60 13.62 9.57
N GLU A 578 -25.61 13.87 8.72
CA GLU A 578 -25.73 14.26 7.32
C GLU A 578 -25.71 13.04 6.39
N SER A 579 -25.02 11.94 6.76
CA SER A 579 -24.92 10.73 5.94
C SER A 579 -24.85 9.42 6.74
N ILE A 580 -25.46 8.36 6.20
CA ILE A 580 -25.39 6.99 6.71
C ILE A 580 -25.08 6.08 5.52
N GLU A 581 -23.93 5.42 5.55
CA GLU A 581 -23.44 4.57 4.46
C GLU A 581 -24.04 3.14 4.50
N ASP A 582 -23.55 2.30 3.60
CA ASP A 582 -24.12 0.99 3.28
C ASP A 582 -24.04 0.01 4.46
N GLY A 583 -25.08 -0.80 4.65
CA GLY A 583 -25.06 -1.93 5.57
C GLY A 583 -24.86 -1.61 7.06
N VAL A 584 -25.01 -0.35 7.49
CA VAL A 584 -24.72 0.07 8.87
C VAL A 584 -25.45 -0.75 9.93
N PHE A 585 -26.73 -1.10 9.72
CA PHE A 585 -27.55 -1.92 10.64
C PHE A 585 -27.83 -3.32 10.09
N ARG A 586 -26.97 -3.84 9.21
CA ARG A 586 -27.09 -5.19 8.67
C ARG A 586 -26.99 -6.25 9.77
N TYR A 587 -27.87 -7.26 9.73
CA TYR A 587 -28.00 -8.34 10.72
C TYR A 587 -28.21 -7.87 12.18
N THR A 588 -28.92 -6.75 12.39
CA THR A 588 -29.34 -6.27 13.72
C THR A 588 -30.69 -6.89 14.14
N GLU A 589 -30.71 -8.20 14.34
CA GLU A 589 -31.93 -9.03 14.46
C GLU A 589 -32.93 -8.62 15.58
N VAL A 590 -32.44 -7.95 16.63
CA VAL A 590 -33.26 -7.53 17.79
C VAL A 590 -33.72 -6.07 17.69
N LEU A 591 -33.08 -5.23 16.87
CA LEU A 591 -33.37 -3.80 16.77
C LEU A 591 -34.77 -3.58 16.20
N ARG A 592 -35.74 -3.12 17.02
CA ARG A 592 -37.15 -3.06 16.62
C ARG A 592 -37.58 -1.72 16.04
N TYR A 593 -37.00 -0.63 16.52
CA TYR A 593 -37.39 0.72 16.19
C TYR A 593 -36.14 1.59 16.07
N LEU A 594 -36.06 2.37 15.00
CA LEU A 594 -35.00 3.34 14.78
C LEU A 594 -35.61 4.52 14.03
N LYS A 595 -35.36 5.75 14.50
CA LYS A 595 -35.79 6.98 13.85
C LYS A 595 -34.65 7.50 12.97
N LEU A 596 -34.91 7.67 11.68
CA LEU A 596 -33.94 8.27 10.76
C LEU A 596 -33.77 9.77 11.06
N PRO A 597 -32.54 10.31 11.04
CA PRO A 597 -32.27 11.74 11.18
C PRO A 597 -32.89 12.54 10.05
N SER A 598 -33.45 13.71 10.32
CA SER A 598 -34.17 14.45 9.26
C SER A 598 -33.28 15.00 8.14
N GLN A 599 -31.95 15.04 8.31
CA GLN A 599 -31.04 15.66 7.33
C GLN A 599 -30.61 14.71 6.20
N ILE A 600 -30.76 13.39 6.37
CA ILE A 600 -30.35 12.44 5.33
C ILE A 600 -31.33 12.48 4.15
N ASP A 601 -30.84 12.27 2.94
CA ASP A 601 -31.65 12.22 1.71
C ASP A 601 -31.64 10.84 1.04
N TYR A 602 -30.87 9.89 1.58
CA TYR A 602 -30.67 8.58 1.00
C TYR A 602 -30.75 7.47 2.05
N ILE A 603 -31.58 6.46 1.77
CA ILE A 603 -31.53 5.17 2.46
C ILE A 603 -30.56 4.29 1.68
N SER A 604 -29.34 4.10 2.21
CA SER A 604 -28.26 3.37 1.56
C SER A 604 -28.59 1.88 1.31
N PRO A 605 -27.88 1.22 0.37
CA PRO A 605 -28.00 -0.21 0.14
C PRO A 605 -27.75 -1.03 1.41
N GLU A 606 -28.53 -2.10 1.56
CA GLU A 606 -28.47 -3.03 2.69
C GLU A 606 -28.57 -2.42 4.10
N LEU A 607 -28.97 -1.15 4.25
CA LEU A 607 -28.92 -0.42 5.52
C LEU A 607 -29.51 -1.22 6.70
N PHE A 608 -30.66 -1.86 6.49
CA PHE A 608 -31.37 -2.69 7.46
C PHE A 608 -31.47 -4.17 7.04
N TYR A 609 -30.58 -4.65 6.17
CA TYR A 609 -30.61 -6.02 5.66
C TYR A 609 -30.60 -7.04 6.82
N CYS A 610 -31.59 -7.95 6.84
CA CYS A 610 -31.81 -8.93 7.91
C CYS A 610 -31.89 -8.32 9.32
N SER A 611 -32.40 -7.09 9.45
CA SER A 611 -32.61 -6.45 10.75
C SER A 611 -33.95 -6.84 11.42
N GLY A 612 -34.08 -6.51 12.70
CA GLY A 612 -35.27 -6.75 13.49
C GLY A 612 -36.39 -5.71 13.37
N ILE A 613 -36.26 -4.74 12.46
CA ILE A 613 -37.10 -3.53 12.43
C ILE A 613 -38.57 -3.90 12.21
N LYS A 614 -39.45 -3.31 13.03
CA LYS A 614 -40.90 -3.53 12.97
C LYS A 614 -41.64 -2.47 12.17
N GLU A 615 -41.14 -1.25 12.23
CA GLU A 615 -41.71 -0.05 11.63
C GLU A 615 -40.57 0.93 11.38
N ILE A 616 -40.62 1.61 10.24
CA ILE A 616 -39.67 2.63 9.84
C ILE A 616 -40.44 3.80 9.25
N ASP A 617 -40.13 5.01 9.69
CA ASP A 617 -40.68 6.24 9.15
C ASP A 617 -39.72 6.79 8.09
N ILE A 618 -40.15 6.76 6.83
CA ILE A 618 -39.40 7.36 5.71
C ILE A 618 -39.90 8.80 5.60
N HIS A 619 -39.12 9.73 6.14
CA HIS A 619 -39.48 11.15 6.15
C HIS A 619 -39.36 11.81 4.77
N GLU A 620 -40.00 12.97 4.61
CA GLU A 620 -40.14 13.69 3.33
C GLU A 620 -38.80 14.08 2.68
N ASN A 621 -37.69 14.16 3.43
CA ASN A 621 -36.38 14.50 2.83
C ASN A 621 -35.71 13.35 2.05
N ILE A 622 -36.17 12.11 2.18
CA ILE A 622 -35.60 10.98 1.44
C ILE A 622 -35.96 11.07 -0.04
N THR A 623 -34.96 11.05 -0.92
CA THR A 623 -35.13 11.02 -2.37
C THR A 623 -34.76 9.69 -3.01
N ASN A 624 -34.00 8.84 -2.33
CA ASN A 624 -33.47 7.61 -2.89
C ASN A 624 -33.54 6.45 -1.88
N ILE A 625 -33.82 5.24 -2.36
CA ILE A 625 -33.78 3.99 -1.58
C ILE A 625 -32.93 2.97 -2.33
N GLY A 626 -31.82 2.54 -1.73
CA GLY A 626 -30.86 1.60 -2.30
C GLY A 626 -31.32 0.14 -2.24
N HIS A 627 -30.65 -0.71 -3.04
CA HIS A 627 -31.01 -2.13 -3.16
C HIS A 627 -30.92 -2.85 -1.82
N TRP A 628 -31.84 -3.79 -1.59
CA TRP A 628 -31.93 -4.62 -0.38
C TRP A 628 -31.98 -3.86 0.97
N ALA A 629 -32.35 -2.58 0.96
CA ALA A 629 -32.35 -1.73 2.17
C ALA A 629 -33.10 -2.35 3.37
N PHE A 630 -34.22 -3.05 3.14
CA PHE A 630 -35.01 -3.73 4.19
C PHE A 630 -35.22 -5.23 3.88
N TRP A 631 -34.39 -5.83 3.03
CA TRP A 631 -34.50 -7.25 2.70
C TRP A 631 -34.23 -8.10 3.95
N GLY A 632 -35.05 -9.10 4.24
CA GLY A 632 -34.91 -9.95 5.42
C GLY A 632 -35.40 -9.34 6.74
N CYS A 633 -36.03 -8.16 6.72
CA CYS A 633 -36.67 -7.54 7.89
C CYS A 633 -37.96 -8.28 8.30
N ASN A 634 -37.84 -9.50 8.82
CA ASN A 634 -38.96 -10.43 9.05
C ASN A 634 -40.01 -10.00 10.10
N HIS A 635 -39.87 -8.80 10.67
CA HIS A 635 -40.80 -8.23 11.63
C HIS A 635 -41.46 -6.94 11.14
N LEU A 636 -41.04 -6.42 9.98
CA LEU A 636 -41.60 -5.22 9.38
C LEU A 636 -43.07 -5.52 9.03
N LYS A 637 -44.01 -4.65 9.39
CA LYS A 637 -45.42 -4.90 9.05
C LYS A 637 -45.79 -4.34 7.70
N ARG A 638 -45.35 -3.12 7.42
CA ARG A 638 -45.72 -2.34 6.24
C ARG A 638 -44.61 -1.34 5.99
N LEU A 639 -44.37 -1.05 4.71
CA LEU A 639 -43.47 0.02 4.29
C LEU A 639 -44.29 1.10 3.57
N VAL A 640 -44.15 2.36 3.97
CA VAL A 640 -44.78 3.50 3.29
C VAL A 640 -43.68 4.32 2.65
N ILE A 641 -43.73 4.44 1.32
CA ILE A 641 -42.77 5.20 0.52
C ILE A 641 -43.44 6.54 0.15
N PRO A 642 -42.90 7.70 0.58
CA PRO A 642 -43.49 9.00 0.30
C PRO A 642 -43.31 9.43 -1.17
N ASP A 643 -44.02 10.47 -1.57
CA ASP A 643 -44.00 11.05 -2.92
C ASP A 643 -42.68 11.77 -3.26
N THR A 644 -41.86 12.05 -2.26
CA THR A 644 -40.55 12.70 -2.40
C THR A 644 -39.45 11.78 -2.93
N VAL A 645 -39.68 10.46 -2.90
CA VAL A 645 -38.74 9.46 -3.42
C VAL A 645 -38.74 9.49 -4.95
N LYS A 646 -37.55 9.66 -5.54
CA LYS A 646 -37.30 9.76 -6.98
C LYS A 646 -36.73 8.50 -7.58
N SER A 647 -36.06 7.68 -6.78
CA SER A 647 -35.44 6.42 -7.22
C SER A 647 -35.57 5.36 -6.16
N ILE A 648 -36.04 4.19 -6.57
CA ILE A 648 -36.12 2.98 -5.75
C ILE A 648 -35.37 1.88 -6.50
N ASP A 649 -34.34 1.32 -5.86
CA ASP A 649 -33.61 0.18 -6.39
C ASP A 649 -34.40 -1.14 -6.19
N TYR A 650 -33.84 -2.26 -6.63
CA TYR A 650 -34.46 -3.58 -6.53
C TYR A 650 -34.28 -4.26 -5.17
N GLY A 651 -35.15 -5.23 -4.88
CA GLY A 651 -35.09 -6.10 -3.70
C GLY A 651 -35.25 -5.40 -2.36
N ILE A 652 -35.83 -4.19 -2.32
CA ILE A 652 -35.89 -3.37 -1.10
C ILE A 652 -36.56 -4.07 0.09
N VAL A 653 -37.48 -5.02 -0.14
CA VAL A 653 -38.17 -5.82 0.89
C VAL A 653 -38.28 -7.28 0.42
N SER A 654 -38.36 -8.21 1.36
CA SER A 654 -38.59 -9.64 1.10
C SER A 654 -39.92 -10.11 1.69
N ALA A 655 -40.53 -11.12 1.09
CA ALA A 655 -41.76 -11.73 1.62
C ALA A 655 -41.50 -12.43 2.96
N HIS A 656 -42.39 -12.22 3.94
CA HIS A 656 -42.39 -12.98 5.19
C HIS A 656 -43.80 -13.05 5.79
N GLU A 657 -43.97 -13.90 6.79
CA GLU A 657 -45.27 -14.09 7.45
C GLU A 657 -45.65 -12.79 8.19
N GLY A 658 -46.87 -12.31 7.95
CA GLY A 658 -47.40 -11.10 8.59
C GLY A 658 -47.00 -9.77 7.92
N PHE A 659 -46.27 -9.78 6.80
CA PHE A 659 -46.05 -8.57 6.01
C PHE A 659 -47.33 -8.15 5.29
N GLU A 660 -47.80 -6.93 5.53
CA GLU A 660 -49.01 -6.34 4.94
C GLU A 660 -48.75 -5.71 3.57
N GLY A 661 -47.48 -5.46 3.22
CA GLY A 661 -47.07 -4.94 1.92
C GLY A 661 -46.47 -3.53 1.92
N VAL A 662 -46.18 -3.05 0.72
CA VAL A 662 -45.66 -1.69 0.46
C VAL A 662 -46.80 -0.79 0.00
N VAL A 663 -46.85 0.42 0.54
CA VAL A 663 -47.69 1.52 0.03
C VAL A 663 -46.75 2.54 -0.60
N CYS A 664 -46.85 2.72 -1.91
CA CYS A 664 -45.98 3.62 -2.66
C CYS A 664 -46.73 4.88 -3.10
N HIS A 665 -46.19 6.05 -2.76
CA HIS A 665 -46.67 7.36 -3.21
C HIS A 665 -45.70 8.04 -4.19
N ALA A 666 -44.54 7.45 -4.45
CA ALA A 666 -43.52 7.95 -5.38
C ALA A 666 -44.03 7.97 -6.83
N GLU A 667 -43.71 9.04 -7.56
CA GLU A 667 -44.09 9.18 -8.97
C GLU A 667 -43.31 8.17 -9.85
N GLY A 668 -44.01 7.49 -10.75
CA GLY A 668 -43.41 6.49 -11.66
C GLY A 668 -43.23 5.10 -11.05
N TYR A 669 -43.83 4.86 -9.88
CA TYR A 669 -43.88 3.55 -9.24
C TYR A 669 -45.31 3.21 -8.86
N HIS A 670 -45.69 1.95 -9.01
CA HIS A 670 -46.98 1.47 -8.53
C HIS A 670 -46.86 0.08 -7.90
N VAL A 671 -47.87 -0.27 -7.12
CA VAL A 671 -48.00 -1.58 -6.49
C VAL A 671 -49.14 -2.33 -7.15
N GLU A 672 -48.84 -3.49 -7.72
CA GLU A 672 -49.82 -4.40 -8.29
C GLU A 672 -49.48 -5.83 -7.90
N ASN A 673 -50.48 -6.64 -7.55
CA ASN A 673 -50.32 -8.05 -7.21
C ASN A 673 -49.21 -8.31 -6.17
N ASP A 674 -49.15 -7.55 -5.08
CA ASP A 674 -48.09 -7.70 -4.05
C ASP A 674 -46.65 -7.53 -4.59
N ALA A 675 -46.47 -6.78 -5.68
CA ALA A 675 -45.17 -6.42 -6.24
C ALA A 675 -45.07 -4.90 -6.45
N LEU A 676 -43.85 -4.37 -6.29
CA LEU A 676 -43.51 -3.00 -6.62
C LEU A 676 -42.93 -2.95 -8.03
N ILE A 677 -43.49 -2.09 -8.88
CA ILE A 677 -43.14 -1.99 -10.31
C ILE A 677 -42.68 -0.55 -10.60
N ASP A 678 -41.56 -0.44 -11.31
CA ASP A 678 -41.09 0.81 -11.96
C ASP A 678 -41.81 0.96 -13.31
N ASP A 679 -42.67 1.99 -13.42
CA ASP A 679 -43.47 2.28 -14.61
C ASP A 679 -42.62 2.61 -15.84
N LYS A 680 -41.51 3.32 -15.60
CA LYS A 680 -40.64 3.82 -16.66
C LYS A 680 -39.85 2.68 -17.30
N ASN A 681 -39.33 1.79 -16.46
CA ASN A 681 -38.55 0.63 -16.92
C ASN A 681 -39.39 -0.61 -17.16
N GLN A 682 -40.68 -0.58 -16.78
CA GLN A 682 -41.58 -1.73 -16.76
C GLN A 682 -40.94 -2.91 -16.02
N GLU A 683 -40.36 -2.62 -14.86
CA GLU A 683 -39.44 -3.51 -14.13
C GLU A 683 -40.02 -3.86 -12.76
N LEU A 684 -40.16 -5.15 -12.48
CA LEU A 684 -40.54 -5.65 -11.15
C LEU A 684 -39.33 -5.54 -10.23
N LEU A 685 -39.43 -4.68 -9.22
CA LEU A 685 -38.35 -4.37 -8.29
C LEU A 685 -38.31 -5.32 -7.09
N CYS A 686 -39.46 -5.70 -6.54
CA CYS A 686 -39.56 -6.71 -5.49
C CYS A 686 -40.99 -7.28 -5.43
N CYS A 687 -41.14 -8.49 -4.87
CA CYS A 687 -42.43 -9.13 -4.67
C CYS A 687 -42.53 -9.75 -3.28
N TRP A 688 -43.60 -9.41 -2.55
CA TRP A 688 -43.85 -9.91 -1.20
C TRP A 688 -45.08 -10.82 -1.11
N THR A 689 -45.53 -11.37 -2.24
CA THR A 689 -46.74 -12.18 -2.28
C THR A 689 -46.66 -13.38 -1.31
N GLN A 690 -47.79 -13.67 -0.66
CA GLN A 690 -47.96 -14.89 0.15
C GLN A 690 -48.72 -15.98 -0.62
N GLN A 691 -49.01 -15.73 -1.91
CA GLN A 691 -49.71 -16.68 -2.76
C GLN A 691 -48.77 -17.80 -3.20
N LYS A 692 -49.27 -19.04 -3.21
CA LYS A 692 -48.52 -20.19 -3.74
C LYS A 692 -48.32 -20.13 -5.25
N ASN A 693 -49.32 -19.62 -5.96
CA ASN A 693 -49.28 -19.48 -7.40
C ASN A 693 -49.30 -17.99 -7.72
N TYR A 694 -48.21 -17.50 -8.29
CA TYR A 694 -48.05 -16.10 -8.64
C TYR A 694 -48.11 -15.91 -10.15
N VAL A 695 -48.81 -14.87 -10.60
CA VAL A 695 -48.85 -14.46 -12.01
C VAL A 695 -48.24 -13.08 -12.11
N VAL A 696 -47.17 -12.95 -12.89
CA VAL A 696 -46.52 -11.66 -13.14
C VAL A 696 -47.46 -10.79 -13.98
N SER A 697 -47.65 -9.52 -13.58
CA SER A 697 -48.49 -8.55 -14.31
C SER A 697 -48.06 -8.38 -15.77
N GLU A 698 -49.00 -8.20 -16.69
CA GLU A 698 -48.75 -8.20 -18.14
C GLU A 698 -47.90 -7.01 -18.64
N ASP A 699 -47.86 -5.93 -17.88
CA ASP A 699 -47.11 -4.71 -18.17
C ASP A 699 -45.62 -4.83 -17.83
N VAL A 700 -45.22 -5.79 -16.99
CA VAL A 700 -43.84 -6.07 -16.61
C VAL A 700 -43.06 -6.68 -17.77
N LYS A 701 -41.97 -6.04 -18.18
CA LYS A 701 -41.04 -6.54 -19.21
C LYS A 701 -39.68 -6.94 -18.64
N ARG A 702 -39.35 -6.48 -17.44
CA ARG A 702 -38.06 -6.72 -16.78
C ARG A 702 -38.31 -7.19 -15.35
N ILE A 703 -37.52 -8.12 -14.85
CA ILE A 703 -37.59 -8.58 -13.45
C ILE A 703 -36.22 -8.40 -12.83
N ALA A 704 -36.13 -7.48 -11.88
CA ALA A 704 -34.90 -7.19 -11.15
C ALA A 704 -34.75 -8.05 -9.90
N ASP A 705 -35.80 -8.25 -9.13
CA ASP A 705 -35.72 -9.16 -7.98
C ASP A 705 -37.07 -9.80 -7.64
N PHE A 706 -37.04 -11.10 -7.42
CA PHE A 706 -38.12 -11.92 -6.89
C PHE A 706 -37.61 -12.83 -5.75
N GLY A 707 -36.31 -12.78 -5.43
CA GLY A 707 -35.65 -13.76 -4.59
C GLY A 707 -36.02 -13.67 -3.11
N GLY A 708 -35.94 -14.81 -2.43
CA GLY A 708 -36.16 -14.94 -1.00
C GLY A 708 -37.62 -15.02 -0.58
N ASN A 709 -38.54 -15.36 -1.50
CA ASN A 709 -39.94 -15.56 -1.18
C ASN A 709 -40.20 -17.01 -0.67
N PRO A 710 -40.58 -17.20 0.60
CA PRO A 710 -40.77 -18.53 1.16
C PRO A 710 -42.15 -19.13 0.87
N PHE A 711 -43.07 -18.44 0.17
CA PHE A 711 -44.46 -18.89 -0.01
C PHE A 711 -44.75 -19.42 -1.42
N VAL A 712 -44.09 -18.85 -2.42
CA VAL A 712 -44.36 -19.13 -3.83
C VAL A 712 -43.90 -20.55 -4.19
N GLU A 713 -44.79 -21.32 -4.80
CA GLU A 713 -44.53 -22.66 -5.34
C GLU A 713 -44.47 -22.64 -6.87
N THR A 714 -45.29 -21.80 -7.53
CA THR A 714 -45.27 -21.65 -8.99
C THR A 714 -45.37 -20.20 -9.42
N ILE A 715 -44.58 -19.82 -10.43
CA ILE A 715 -44.66 -18.48 -11.07
C ILE A 715 -45.08 -18.66 -12.52
N THR A 716 -46.07 -17.89 -12.98
CA THR A 716 -46.47 -17.84 -14.39
C THR A 716 -46.15 -16.46 -14.96
N VAL A 717 -45.46 -16.45 -16.09
CA VAL A 717 -45.12 -15.24 -16.85
C VAL A 717 -45.70 -15.39 -18.25
N ASN A 718 -46.74 -14.62 -18.56
CA ASN A 718 -47.50 -14.76 -19.80
C ASN A 718 -46.83 -14.05 -20.99
N GLN A 719 -46.07 -13.00 -20.71
CA GLN A 719 -45.35 -12.17 -21.66
C GLN A 719 -43.86 -12.52 -21.71
N TYR A 720 -43.15 -11.94 -22.67
CA TYR A 720 -41.69 -12.02 -22.73
C TYR A 720 -41.09 -11.13 -21.64
N VAL A 721 -40.11 -11.65 -20.89
CA VAL A 721 -39.39 -10.89 -19.85
C VAL A 721 -37.87 -11.01 -19.94
N GLU A 722 -37.18 -9.95 -19.54
CA GLU A 722 -35.74 -9.94 -19.30
C GLU A 722 -35.45 -10.02 -17.80
N LEU A 723 -34.61 -10.96 -17.36
CA LEU A 723 -34.08 -10.98 -16.00
C LEU A 723 -32.84 -10.07 -15.94
N THR A 724 -32.86 -9.07 -15.07
CA THR A 724 -31.85 -8.00 -15.06
C THR A 724 -30.82 -8.15 -13.95
N SER A 725 -31.10 -8.98 -12.95
CA SER A 725 -30.15 -9.42 -11.91
C SER A 725 -29.70 -10.86 -12.15
N ALA A 726 -28.52 -11.20 -11.62
CA ALA A 726 -28.00 -12.56 -11.75
C ALA A 726 -28.77 -13.56 -10.86
N ASP A 727 -29.37 -13.09 -9.77
CA ASP A 727 -29.95 -13.81 -8.65
C ASP A 727 -31.47 -13.61 -8.51
N THR A 728 -32.15 -13.31 -9.62
CA THR A 728 -33.57 -12.88 -9.64
C THR A 728 -34.54 -13.78 -8.88
N PHE A 729 -34.35 -15.10 -8.85
CA PHE A 729 -35.19 -16.05 -8.10
C PHE A 729 -34.39 -16.78 -7.02
N ALA A 730 -33.28 -16.21 -6.56
CA ALA A 730 -32.40 -16.87 -5.61
C ALA A 730 -33.08 -17.03 -4.24
N SER A 731 -32.80 -18.15 -3.56
CA SER A 731 -33.32 -18.49 -2.23
C SER A 731 -34.84 -18.64 -2.12
N ASP A 732 -35.55 -18.87 -3.23
CA ASP A 732 -36.97 -19.24 -3.20
C ASP A 732 -37.13 -20.73 -2.83
N ILE A 733 -37.05 -21.01 -1.53
CA ILE A 733 -36.94 -22.38 -1.00
C ILE A 733 -38.13 -23.31 -1.31
N ASN A 734 -39.28 -22.73 -1.66
CA ASN A 734 -40.51 -23.46 -1.96
C ASN A 734 -40.88 -23.48 -3.44
N LEU A 735 -40.14 -22.77 -4.28
CA LEU A 735 -40.37 -22.68 -5.70
C LEU A 735 -40.15 -24.04 -6.37
N ARG A 736 -41.15 -24.49 -7.14
CA ARG A 736 -41.14 -25.76 -7.88
C ARG A 736 -41.11 -25.59 -9.37
N ARG A 737 -41.77 -24.55 -9.89
CA ARG A 737 -41.95 -24.37 -11.33
C ARG A 737 -42.07 -22.90 -11.69
N ILE A 738 -41.46 -22.52 -12.80
CA ILE A 738 -41.68 -21.22 -13.45
C ILE A 738 -42.11 -21.46 -14.90
N ASP A 739 -43.23 -20.90 -15.30
CA ASP A 739 -43.82 -21.01 -16.64
C ASP A 739 -43.62 -19.71 -17.42
N PHE A 740 -42.55 -19.63 -18.22
CA PHE A 740 -42.31 -18.53 -19.15
C PHE A 740 -43.02 -18.77 -20.49
N GLN A 741 -44.30 -18.42 -20.59
CA GLN A 741 -45.10 -18.66 -21.80
C GLN A 741 -44.68 -17.75 -22.96
N GLY A 742 -44.27 -16.52 -22.67
CA GLY A 742 -43.80 -15.54 -23.67
C GLY A 742 -42.31 -15.59 -23.98
N GLY A 743 -41.52 -16.39 -23.24
CA GLY A 743 -40.06 -16.47 -23.36
C GLY A 743 -39.30 -15.62 -22.34
N VAL A 744 -38.01 -15.93 -22.15
CA VAL A 744 -37.14 -15.27 -21.16
C VAL A 744 -35.70 -15.10 -21.67
N THR A 745 -35.07 -13.98 -21.32
CA THR A 745 -33.61 -13.76 -21.44
C THR A 745 -32.99 -13.35 -20.12
N GLY A 746 -31.66 -13.39 -20.03
CA GLY A 746 -30.94 -12.99 -18.82
C GLY A 746 -30.78 -14.10 -17.78
N VAL A 747 -31.16 -15.34 -18.10
CA VAL A 747 -30.95 -16.48 -17.20
C VAL A 747 -29.46 -16.79 -17.08
N THR A 748 -28.93 -16.73 -15.86
CA THR A 748 -27.54 -17.02 -15.52
C THR A 748 -27.42 -18.26 -14.63
N SER A 749 -26.20 -18.67 -14.29
CA SER A 749 -25.96 -19.76 -13.34
C SER A 749 -26.43 -19.47 -11.90
N GLN A 750 -26.63 -18.20 -11.55
CA GLN A 750 -27.05 -17.73 -10.22
C GLN A 750 -28.57 -17.56 -10.10
N THR A 751 -29.31 -17.55 -11.22
CA THR A 751 -30.71 -17.14 -11.26
C THR A 751 -31.61 -17.96 -10.34
N PHE A 752 -31.29 -19.25 -10.17
CA PHE A 752 -32.02 -20.20 -9.31
C PHE A 752 -31.15 -20.70 -8.15
N TRP A 753 -30.20 -19.88 -7.70
CA TRP A 753 -29.34 -20.25 -6.58
C TRP A 753 -30.19 -20.57 -5.34
N ASN A 754 -29.86 -21.64 -4.62
CA ASN A 754 -30.58 -22.07 -3.42
C ASN A 754 -32.10 -22.32 -3.60
N CYS A 755 -32.52 -22.85 -4.74
CA CYS A 755 -33.91 -23.28 -5.02
C CYS A 755 -34.04 -24.83 -5.01
N PRO A 756 -34.03 -25.48 -3.83
CA PRO A 756 -33.90 -26.94 -3.73
C PRO A 756 -35.10 -27.74 -4.27
N LYS A 757 -36.28 -27.11 -4.41
CA LYS A 757 -37.51 -27.77 -4.87
C LYS A 757 -37.82 -27.51 -6.34
N LEU A 758 -37.01 -26.72 -7.03
CA LEU A 758 -37.22 -26.38 -8.42
C LEU A 758 -37.07 -27.64 -9.29
N GLU A 759 -38.14 -27.97 -10.00
CA GLU A 759 -38.16 -29.11 -10.93
C GLU A 759 -37.24 -28.80 -12.11
N LYS A 760 -36.47 -29.81 -12.54
CA LYS A 760 -35.48 -29.68 -13.62
C LYS A 760 -36.11 -29.66 -15.01
#